data_AF-A0A958KU83-F1
#
_entry.id   AF-A0A958KU83-F1
#
_cell.length_a   1.000
_cell.length_b   1.000
_cell.length_c   1.000
_cell.angle_alpha   90.00
_cell.angle_beta   90.00
_cell.angle_gamma   90.00
#
_symmetry.space_group_name_H-M   'P 1'
#
loop_
_entity.id
_entity.type
_entity.pdbx_description
1 polymer ?
#
loop_
_entity_poly.entity_id
_entity_poly.type
_entity_poly.pdbx_seq_one_letter_code
_entity_poly.pdbx_strand_id
1 'polypeptide(L)'
;MIQHLRRIKISAFSLAVIMASPSPYIYAGEVVYNVSGKHGENDIDGTDYNTRASSESDGRDGGDAIVNPDKHGQAAGELHLNLSYINSQTGAVVGVTGKKINPGQKIETKVGDQLPLNHDLSLKLLAVGGRGGRGGDGGRGQDGGHGRDGRDASPNSPGTDGTDGGDGGDEGASTSGGNAADGGIINLRVDIHDNDLAMLLEQVNVCGNNGGTPGTGHGPGSGGRGGRGGSSCTWQEQTGTRPVYRTETTYNSKGEAVGSHQVHSHDEPVYTTRYESGGSDGRDGSSGRSSPGYVSRGKDSKPGKSQYIIIDESGVEHKYDGPYNLILQPGYKLTGDLNNNGFYEPGESITISNLTVTNSGYSPSPKYQKMILYVSDNSAWIRSKGIEISVPVVLNPGESYTFSKETLAFYLAELPRLEEGLLSTSDTLKPRARVERVERDFKGFNDSSSTNLKIRYPIEITPLNGLQSIAEGEMTRVLFKVKNVSEQTIGAINGKNRRAFTRLRREGGELEKEAFAILDKNKSAVADNATGFDQALQGLKPGEEMIIDAVIGVREGATPYSEAILYPELHLESILKPDTIRRIQYNPFTLRVAQTFKYNSDSDILLVANHSLDDQVLEALKYTAKMRHLKMDIWDFNYYGFFNLNFKIDEWNTFFSGYRNKTIIVMGNPVSTPIGKQRTQDLLSPNEVIDAARRFGIRIFIIDTQNSSEESIARLVTPTPIENEDITVPYSSTKNYVDELRKDVAIFDEHIDGDVDEFMGVSEIQVQQTRLWGVPKNTDITKAAEKLLLESQAHAPETNLFINYTFNPQKVSGTVFKKWTVGNLKIQRSVDTTRTSVVSVSIAENKIQDPQFVLSEEFQTAFDSGLHLDTKLQMLNSVLLGEFAQNNKIPEQFKSFRGLEPMAFADALMKSILHEIVHEQLGIRPYNFKSQLDKETLWKKLDVLTRVANFPYGQVHLRLDSKEGRLWINFIHDLKTFSKYSVSVGENIYAYTLGLVFGTGKNYQVSEVTNELIERLIHNVYEDSEIDLVKAQLKDMAKATRTSKDKRENILESFTQGALSKVLSTNGSAKVEPSARLRGENDQAALMEEKKQRLTRASDVHAAVAKERNDYLIPAEECLKLLKKTNP
;
A
#
# COMPACT_ATOMS: atom_id res chain seq x y z
N MET A 1 25.16 30.44 -3.40
CA MET A 1 25.62 29.88 -2.11
C MET A 1 26.60 28.71 -2.24
N ILE A 2 26.51 27.84 -3.27
CA ILE A 2 27.51 26.78 -3.53
C ILE A 2 28.83 27.30 -4.15
N GLN A 3 28.89 28.57 -4.58
CA GLN A 3 30.13 29.23 -5.05
C GLN A 3 30.98 29.89 -3.94
N HIS A 4 30.54 29.88 -2.66
CA HIS A 4 31.29 30.53 -1.58
C HIS A 4 32.21 29.59 -0.77
N LEU A 5 32.24 28.29 -1.08
CA LEU A 5 33.05 27.29 -0.37
C LEU A 5 34.37 26.89 -1.09
N ARG A 6 34.81 27.63 -2.12
CA ARG A 6 36.04 27.30 -2.89
C ARG A 6 37.25 28.19 -2.66
N ARG A 7 37.28 29.03 -1.62
CA ARG A 7 38.47 29.86 -1.31
C ARG A 7 38.77 29.91 0.18
N ILE A 8 39.32 28.83 0.72
CA ILE A 8 40.16 28.88 1.93
C ILE A 8 41.51 28.28 1.55
N LYS A 9 42.47 29.16 1.24
CA LYS A 9 43.89 28.81 1.12
C LYS A 9 44.42 28.61 2.54
N ILE A 10 44.58 27.35 2.96
CA ILE A 10 45.36 27.04 4.15
C ILE A 10 46.84 27.23 3.80
N SER A 11 47.47 28.19 4.48
CA SER A 11 48.89 28.50 4.36
C SER A 11 49.72 27.32 4.87
N ALA A 12 50.64 26.83 4.04
CA ALA A 12 51.54 25.71 4.30
C ALA A 12 52.69 26.03 5.30
N PHE A 13 52.53 27.04 6.16
CA PHE A 13 53.60 27.51 7.05
C PHE A 13 53.50 27.00 8.50
N SER A 14 52.45 26.25 8.85
CA SER A 14 52.27 25.68 10.20
C SER A 14 52.63 24.19 10.31
N LEU A 15 53.05 23.53 9.22
CA LEU A 15 53.35 22.10 9.21
C LEU A 15 54.86 21.78 9.38
N ALA A 16 55.74 22.78 9.34
CA ALA A 16 57.19 22.58 9.34
C ALA A 16 57.89 22.78 10.70
N VAL A 17 57.17 23.16 11.76
CA VAL A 17 57.76 23.40 13.11
C VAL A 17 57.50 22.24 14.09
N ILE A 18 56.79 21.19 13.69
CA ILE A 18 56.48 20.02 14.55
C ILE A 18 57.46 18.85 14.35
N MET A 19 58.48 18.98 13.49
CA MET A 19 59.40 17.89 13.11
C MET A 19 60.79 17.95 13.78
N ALA A 20 60.92 18.53 14.97
CA ALA A 20 62.21 18.61 15.68
C ALA A 20 62.12 18.41 17.19
N SER A 21 61.51 17.31 17.64
CA SER A 21 61.87 16.60 18.89
C SER A 21 61.07 15.29 18.98
N PRO A 22 61.69 14.10 19.00
CA PRO A 22 60.96 12.87 19.31
C PRO A 22 60.79 12.80 20.83
N SER A 23 59.74 13.44 21.35
CA SER A 23 59.20 13.05 22.66
C SER A 23 58.08 12.04 22.40
N PRO A 24 58.13 10.82 22.95
CA PRO A 24 57.14 9.78 22.70
C PRO A 24 55.88 10.09 23.52
N TYR A 25 55.06 11.03 23.07
CA TYR A 25 53.69 11.13 23.58
C TYR A 25 52.87 10.03 22.90
N ILE A 26 52.79 8.88 23.57
CA ILE A 26 51.83 7.82 23.29
C ILE A 26 50.45 8.46 23.35
N TYR A 27 49.72 8.49 22.23
CA TYR A 27 48.28 8.76 22.21
C TYR A 27 47.61 7.68 23.06
N ALA A 28 47.37 7.95 24.34
CA ALA A 28 46.80 6.97 25.25
C ALA A 28 45.30 6.85 24.97
N GLY A 29 44.98 5.97 24.03
CA GLY A 29 43.67 5.34 23.91
C GLY A 29 43.55 4.16 24.87
N GLU A 30 42.93 3.08 24.40
CA GLU A 30 42.73 1.83 25.12
C GLU A 30 44.05 1.10 25.38
N VAL A 31 44.31 0.73 26.64
CA VAL A 31 45.46 -0.06 27.08
C VAL A 31 45.00 -1.43 27.56
N VAL A 32 45.53 -2.49 26.94
CA VAL A 32 45.13 -3.88 27.21
C VAL A 32 46.25 -4.63 27.92
N TYR A 33 45.99 -5.09 29.15
CA TYR A 33 46.83 -6.04 29.87
C TYR A 33 46.25 -7.44 29.66
N ASN A 34 46.91 -8.23 28.81
CA ASN A 34 46.43 -9.54 28.39
C ASN A 34 47.38 -10.67 28.83
N VAL A 35 46.87 -11.59 29.65
CA VAL A 35 47.52 -12.84 30.04
C VAL A 35 46.65 -14.04 29.67
N SER A 36 45.84 -13.93 28.61
CA SER A 36 44.97 -15.00 28.13
C SER A 36 45.77 -16.13 27.48
N GLY A 37 45.39 -17.37 27.76
CA GLY A 37 46.05 -18.55 27.22
C GLY A 37 45.70 -18.83 25.77
N LYS A 38 46.65 -19.44 25.04
CA LYS A 38 46.45 -19.87 23.66
C LYS A 38 45.40 -20.97 23.55
N HIS A 39 44.64 -20.97 22.45
CA HIS A 39 43.76 -22.07 22.11
C HIS A 39 44.57 -23.31 21.69
N GLY A 40 44.03 -24.48 21.98
CA GLY A 40 44.59 -25.75 21.53
C GLY A 40 44.38 -25.93 20.03
N GLU A 41 45.34 -26.60 19.40
CA GLU A 41 45.30 -26.91 17.97
C GLU A 41 44.35 -28.08 17.68
N ASN A 42 43.74 -28.09 16.50
CA ASN A 42 42.89 -29.22 16.12
C ASN A 42 43.75 -30.45 15.79
N ASP A 43 43.21 -31.63 16.06
CA ASP A 43 43.74 -32.90 15.55
C ASP A 43 43.54 -32.96 14.02
N ILE A 44 44.29 -33.84 13.34
CA ILE A 44 44.26 -33.98 11.88
C ILE A 44 43.38 -35.17 11.51
N ASP A 45 42.46 -34.97 10.56
CA ASP A 45 41.54 -36.01 10.11
C ASP A 45 42.26 -37.16 9.38
N GLY A 46 41.65 -38.34 9.45
CA GLY A 46 42.05 -39.55 8.76
C GLY A 46 41.82 -39.48 7.24
N THR A 47 42.42 -40.41 6.51
CA THR A 47 42.28 -40.46 5.04
C THR A 47 41.08 -41.32 4.64
N ASP A 48 40.16 -40.75 3.85
CA ASP A 48 39.01 -41.48 3.29
C ASP A 48 39.39 -42.23 2.00
N TYR A 49 38.82 -43.44 1.80
CA TYR A 49 38.89 -44.16 0.52
C TYR A 49 37.52 -44.26 -0.16
N ASN A 50 37.19 -43.27 -0.98
CA ASN A 50 35.86 -43.11 -1.57
C ASN A 50 35.61 -43.89 -2.87
N THR A 51 36.49 -44.81 -3.26
CA THR A 51 36.38 -45.58 -4.52
C THR A 51 36.21 -47.05 -4.21
N ARG A 52 35.32 -47.79 -4.88
CA ARG A 52 35.24 -49.25 -4.71
C ARG A 52 36.54 -49.95 -5.11
N ALA A 53 36.89 -51.04 -4.42
CA ALA A 53 38.00 -51.91 -4.80
C ALA A 53 37.75 -52.58 -6.17
N SER A 54 38.81 -53.05 -6.81
CA SER A 54 38.71 -53.86 -8.04
C SER A 54 37.85 -55.10 -7.81
N SER A 55 37.20 -55.62 -8.86
CA SER A 55 36.37 -56.83 -8.77
C SER A 55 37.07 -57.95 -8.01
N GLU A 56 36.31 -58.63 -7.16
CA GLU A 56 36.78 -59.74 -6.29
C GLU A 56 37.86 -59.34 -5.26
N SER A 57 38.12 -58.04 -5.04
CA SER A 57 39.11 -57.55 -4.07
C SER A 57 38.45 -56.89 -2.86
N ASP A 58 39.06 -57.04 -1.69
CA ASP A 58 38.62 -56.37 -0.48
C ASP A 58 38.97 -54.87 -0.51
N GLY A 59 38.15 -54.06 0.17
CA GLY A 59 38.38 -52.65 0.39
C GLY A 59 39.50 -52.39 1.40
N ARG A 60 40.23 -51.29 1.23
CA ARG A 60 41.19 -50.77 2.20
C ARG A 60 40.50 -50.09 3.39
N ASP A 61 41.08 -50.24 4.56
CA ASP A 61 40.64 -49.53 5.76
C ASP A 61 40.89 -48.03 5.63
N GLY A 62 40.00 -47.23 6.20
CA GLY A 62 40.17 -45.78 6.34
C GLY A 62 41.35 -45.43 7.23
N GLY A 63 41.99 -44.29 6.98
CA GLY A 63 43.10 -43.82 7.82
C GLY A 63 42.63 -43.33 9.18
N ASP A 64 43.39 -43.61 10.24
CA ASP A 64 43.13 -43.06 11.58
C ASP A 64 43.42 -41.56 11.65
N ALA A 65 42.66 -40.83 12.46
CA ALA A 65 42.95 -39.44 12.80
C ALA A 65 44.23 -39.32 13.65
N ILE A 66 44.99 -38.24 13.46
CA ILE A 66 46.26 -37.99 14.14
C ILE A 66 46.06 -36.95 15.25
N VAL A 67 46.39 -37.35 16.47
CA VAL A 67 46.34 -36.46 17.65
C VAL A 67 47.45 -35.40 17.56
N ASN A 68 47.06 -34.13 17.65
CA ASN A 68 48.00 -33.02 17.84
C ASN A 68 48.39 -32.95 19.33
N PRO A 69 49.71 -32.93 19.67
CA PRO A 69 50.14 -32.82 21.06
C PRO A 69 49.68 -31.53 21.74
N ASP A 70 49.42 -30.46 20.98
CA ASP A 70 49.02 -29.15 21.48
C ASP A 70 47.50 -28.91 21.43
N LYS A 71 46.69 -29.99 21.41
CA LYS A 71 45.23 -29.86 21.35
C LYS A 71 44.55 -29.32 22.59
N HIS A 72 45.25 -29.28 23.71
CA HIS A 72 44.72 -28.73 24.95
C HIS A 72 44.87 -27.21 24.97
N GLY A 73 43.83 -26.52 25.42
CA GLY A 73 43.94 -25.08 25.68
C GLY A 73 45.01 -24.80 26.73
N GLN A 74 45.69 -23.66 26.62
CA GLN A 74 46.66 -23.20 27.61
C GLN A 74 45.96 -22.40 28.72
N ALA A 75 46.28 -22.66 29.99
CA ALA A 75 45.72 -21.90 31.11
C ALA A 75 46.09 -20.41 31.00
N ALA A 76 45.17 -19.53 31.37
CA ALA A 76 45.50 -18.12 31.48
C ALA A 76 46.49 -17.87 32.62
N GLY A 77 47.24 -16.78 32.49
CA GLY A 77 48.20 -16.33 33.46
C GLY A 77 47.58 -15.49 34.58
N GLU A 78 48.41 -14.68 35.23
CA GLU A 78 47.99 -13.84 36.35
C GLU A 78 48.37 -12.37 36.14
N LEU A 79 47.49 -11.46 36.54
CA LEU A 79 47.73 -10.03 36.61
C LEU A 79 47.63 -9.58 38.06
N HIS A 80 48.70 -8.98 38.57
CA HIS A 80 48.71 -8.32 39.89
C HIS A 80 49.13 -6.89 39.67
N LEU A 81 48.16 -5.98 39.56
CA LEU A 81 48.38 -4.59 39.19
C LEU A 81 47.99 -3.65 40.34
N ASN A 82 48.71 -2.54 40.47
CA ASN A 82 48.40 -1.43 41.36
C ASN A 82 48.17 -0.18 40.50
N LEU A 83 47.08 0.53 40.76
CA LEU A 83 46.82 1.85 40.18
C LEU A 83 47.19 2.93 41.20
N SER A 84 47.92 3.93 40.75
CA SER A 84 48.21 5.12 41.55
C SER A 84 48.18 6.39 40.70
N TYR A 85 47.77 7.49 41.32
CA TYR A 85 47.85 8.81 40.70
C TYR A 85 49.23 9.39 40.93
N ILE A 86 49.85 9.90 39.87
CA ILE A 86 51.16 10.53 39.93
C ILE A 86 51.03 11.93 39.34
N ASN A 87 51.24 12.95 40.18
CA ASN A 87 51.35 14.32 39.71
C ASN A 87 52.76 14.55 39.15
N SER A 88 52.92 14.50 37.83
CA SER A 88 54.21 14.71 37.17
C SER A 88 54.37 16.16 36.71
N GLN A 89 55.61 16.63 36.54
CA GLN A 89 55.89 17.95 35.96
C GLN A 89 55.31 18.12 34.54
N THR A 90 55.03 17.01 33.86
CA THR A 90 54.49 16.94 32.50
C THR A 90 52.97 16.76 32.44
N GLY A 91 52.28 16.73 33.60
CA GLY A 91 50.83 16.56 33.71
C GLY A 91 50.40 15.43 34.65
N ALA A 92 49.10 15.27 34.83
CA ALA A 92 48.52 14.16 35.57
C ALA A 92 48.77 12.83 34.83
N VAL A 93 49.36 11.85 35.50
CA VAL A 93 49.55 10.49 34.95
C VAL A 93 49.06 9.43 35.92
N VAL A 94 48.67 8.28 35.37
CA VAL A 94 48.29 7.07 36.09
C VAL A 94 49.47 6.12 36.04
N GLY A 95 50.00 5.79 37.21
CA GLY A 95 50.95 4.69 37.38
C GLY A 95 50.21 3.37 37.39
N VAL A 96 50.49 2.50 36.41
CA VAL A 96 50.10 1.09 36.45
C VAL A 96 51.34 0.28 36.75
N THR A 97 51.45 -0.20 37.98
CA THR A 97 52.62 -0.95 38.45
C THR A 97 52.24 -2.36 38.87
N GLY A 98 53.19 -3.28 38.91
CA GLY A 98 52.96 -4.62 39.45
C GLY A 98 53.65 -5.69 38.63
N LYS A 99 52.96 -6.81 38.42
CA LYS A 99 53.49 -7.94 37.66
C LYS A 99 52.42 -8.66 36.84
N LYS A 100 52.83 -9.16 35.69
CA LYS A 100 52.08 -10.15 34.91
C LYS A 100 52.85 -11.46 34.84
N ILE A 101 52.15 -12.56 34.99
CA ILE A 101 52.67 -13.93 34.81
C ILE A 101 52.02 -14.44 33.53
N ASN A 102 52.80 -14.60 32.46
CA ASN A 102 52.24 -15.02 31.19
C ASN A 102 51.82 -16.51 31.21
N PRO A 103 50.82 -16.91 30.41
CA PRO A 103 50.43 -18.31 30.23
C PRO A 103 51.62 -19.26 30.03
N GLY A 104 51.66 -20.34 30.81
CA GLY A 104 52.68 -21.38 30.72
C GLY A 104 54.10 -20.97 31.11
N GLN A 105 54.33 -19.72 31.53
CA GLN A 105 55.62 -19.22 31.99
C GLN A 105 55.57 -19.00 33.50
N LYS A 106 56.61 -19.44 34.21
CA LYS A 106 56.85 -19.04 35.62
C LYS A 106 57.58 -17.70 35.73
N ILE A 107 57.80 -17.01 34.61
CA ILE A 107 58.57 -15.77 34.56
C ILE A 107 57.61 -14.60 34.81
N GLU A 108 57.84 -13.91 35.92
CA GLU A 108 57.14 -12.68 36.24
C GLU A 108 57.70 -11.52 35.40
N THR A 109 56.86 -10.85 34.63
CA THR A 109 57.22 -9.61 33.94
C THR A 109 56.72 -8.43 34.78
N LYS A 110 57.62 -7.53 35.16
CA LYS A 110 57.23 -6.29 35.86
C LYS A 110 56.41 -5.40 34.92
N VAL A 111 55.34 -4.83 35.46
CA VAL A 111 54.54 -3.77 34.82
C VAL A 111 54.88 -2.46 35.53
N GLY A 112 55.10 -1.39 34.77
CA GLY A 112 55.57 -0.10 35.28
C GLY A 112 55.24 1.03 34.32
N ASP A 113 54.02 1.03 33.82
CA ASP A 113 53.56 1.97 32.81
C ASP A 113 53.10 3.28 33.46
N GLN A 114 53.42 4.40 32.83
CA GLN A 114 52.90 5.73 33.21
C GLN A 114 52.05 6.24 32.05
N LEU A 115 50.75 6.32 32.28
CA LEU A 115 49.76 6.62 31.26
C LEU A 115 49.21 8.03 31.50
N PRO A 116 49.15 8.93 30.51
CA PRO A 116 48.58 10.26 30.72
C PRO A 116 47.12 10.14 31.14
N LEU A 117 46.75 10.78 32.25
CA LEU A 117 45.36 10.81 32.71
C LEU A 117 44.58 11.80 31.85
N ASN A 118 43.82 11.27 30.89
CA ASN A 118 42.94 12.02 30.01
C ASN A 118 41.57 11.30 29.90
N HIS A 119 40.60 11.94 29.25
CA HIS A 119 39.26 11.38 29.11
C HIS A 119 39.21 10.08 28.29
N ASP A 120 40.17 9.83 27.40
CA ASP A 120 40.22 8.68 26.49
C ASP A 120 40.87 7.42 27.08
N LEU A 121 41.71 7.56 28.11
CA LEU A 121 42.48 6.44 28.69
C LEU A 121 41.57 5.35 29.29
N SER A 122 41.40 4.20 28.62
CA SER A 122 40.70 3.04 29.17
C SER A 122 41.63 1.85 29.41
N LEU A 123 41.34 1.06 30.44
CA LEU A 123 42.09 -0.13 30.81
C LEU A 123 41.22 -1.37 30.60
N LYS A 124 41.75 -2.35 29.86
CA LYS A 124 41.17 -3.69 29.73
C LYS A 124 42.09 -4.74 30.32
N LEU A 125 41.57 -5.54 31.22
CA LEU A 125 42.31 -6.59 31.91
C LEU A 125 41.76 -7.95 31.49
N LEU A 126 42.57 -8.77 30.83
CA LEU A 126 42.15 -10.03 30.21
C LEU A 126 42.98 -11.20 30.75
N ALA A 127 42.31 -12.21 31.32
CA ALA A 127 42.92 -13.45 31.79
C ALA A 127 42.03 -14.66 31.42
N VAL A 128 41.82 -14.86 30.11
CA VAL A 128 40.91 -15.87 29.56
C VAL A 128 41.66 -17.16 29.22
N GLY A 129 41.21 -18.30 29.73
CA GLY A 129 41.85 -19.59 29.45
C GLY A 129 41.69 -20.04 27.99
N GLY A 130 42.58 -20.88 27.46
CA GLY A 130 42.51 -21.35 26.08
C GLY A 130 41.33 -22.31 25.82
N ARG A 131 40.68 -22.20 24.65
CA ARG A 131 39.74 -23.22 24.16
C ARG A 131 40.49 -24.51 23.82
N GLY A 132 39.87 -25.67 24.01
CA GLY A 132 40.42 -26.93 23.51
C GLY A 132 40.23 -27.11 22.01
N GLY A 133 41.20 -27.72 21.34
CA GLY A 133 41.17 -28.05 19.92
C GLY A 133 40.20 -29.19 19.60
N ARG A 134 39.61 -29.16 18.41
CA ARG A 134 38.70 -30.20 17.93
C ARG A 134 39.46 -31.52 17.68
N GLY A 135 38.84 -32.65 18.02
CA GLY A 135 39.33 -33.99 17.69
C GLY A 135 39.15 -34.28 16.19
N GLY A 136 40.03 -35.11 15.63
CA GLY A 136 40.11 -35.42 14.21
C GLY A 136 39.16 -36.55 13.85
N ASP A 137 38.57 -36.42 12.67
CA ASP A 137 37.59 -37.34 12.13
C ASP A 137 38.26 -38.59 11.58
N GLY A 138 37.68 -39.77 11.81
CA GLY A 138 38.23 -41.05 11.36
C GLY A 138 37.91 -41.30 9.88
N GLY A 139 38.88 -41.76 9.09
CA GLY A 139 38.73 -41.92 7.65
C GLY A 139 37.73 -43.02 7.25
N ARG A 140 37.02 -42.84 6.14
CA ARG A 140 36.07 -43.83 5.60
C ARG A 140 36.80 -45.04 5.00
N GLY A 141 36.33 -46.24 5.36
CA GLY A 141 36.75 -47.50 4.74
C GLY A 141 36.27 -47.64 3.29
N GLN A 142 37.08 -48.29 2.45
CA GLN A 142 36.82 -48.49 1.03
C GLN A 142 35.77 -49.58 0.79
N ASP A 143 34.83 -49.38 -0.13
CA ASP A 143 33.89 -50.44 -0.49
C ASP A 143 34.59 -51.63 -1.18
N GLY A 144 34.19 -52.86 -0.89
CA GLY A 144 34.68 -54.09 -1.52
C GLY A 144 34.22 -54.25 -2.98
N GLY A 145 35.03 -54.94 -3.78
CA GLY A 145 34.80 -55.16 -5.21
C GLY A 145 33.72 -56.19 -5.50
N HIS A 146 32.96 -56.02 -6.58
CA HIS A 146 31.93 -56.99 -6.96
C HIS A 146 32.53 -58.31 -7.47
N GLY A 147 31.85 -59.41 -7.17
CA GLY A 147 32.07 -60.69 -7.83
C GLY A 147 31.59 -60.64 -9.29
N ARG A 148 32.16 -61.51 -10.10
CA ARG A 148 31.80 -61.72 -11.51
C ARG A 148 30.69 -62.75 -11.66
N ASP A 149 29.73 -62.46 -12.54
CA ASP A 149 28.64 -63.37 -12.88
C ASP A 149 29.17 -64.64 -13.58
N GLY A 150 28.56 -65.77 -13.27
CA GLY A 150 28.72 -67.04 -13.94
C GLY A 150 28.05 -67.04 -15.32
N ARG A 151 28.36 -68.06 -16.11
CA ARG A 151 27.85 -68.22 -17.48
C ARG A 151 26.65 -69.15 -17.50
N ASP A 152 25.59 -68.80 -18.24
CA ASP A 152 24.36 -69.59 -18.34
C ASP A 152 24.57 -71.02 -18.89
N ALA A 153 23.65 -71.92 -18.53
CA ALA A 153 23.58 -73.29 -19.02
C ALA A 153 23.22 -73.31 -20.52
N SER A 154 23.76 -74.29 -21.22
CA SER A 154 23.39 -74.66 -22.59
C SER A 154 22.88 -76.11 -22.62
N PRO A 155 22.25 -76.58 -23.70
CA PRO A 155 21.78 -77.97 -23.79
C PRO A 155 22.89 -79.03 -23.59
N ASN A 156 24.16 -78.62 -23.68
CA ASN A 156 25.32 -79.49 -23.55
C ASN A 156 26.21 -79.17 -22.33
N SER A 157 25.84 -78.19 -21.48
CA SER A 157 26.62 -77.85 -20.28
C SER A 157 25.79 -77.10 -19.24
N PRO A 158 25.90 -77.41 -17.94
CA PRO A 158 25.27 -76.61 -16.89
C PRO A 158 25.88 -75.20 -16.82
N GLY A 159 25.15 -74.28 -16.21
CA GLY A 159 25.65 -72.93 -15.94
C GLY A 159 26.76 -72.94 -14.89
N THR A 160 27.64 -71.94 -14.89
CA THR A 160 28.67 -71.79 -13.85
C THR A 160 28.18 -70.88 -12.74
N ASP A 161 28.70 -71.09 -11.54
CA ASP A 161 28.45 -70.21 -10.40
C ASP A 161 29.07 -68.82 -10.64
N GLY A 162 28.48 -67.80 -10.02
CA GLY A 162 29.12 -66.49 -9.89
C GLY A 162 30.17 -66.52 -8.77
N THR A 163 31.11 -65.58 -8.81
CA THR A 163 32.16 -65.45 -7.78
C THR A 163 31.71 -64.55 -6.64
N ASP A 164 32.29 -64.74 -5.46
CA ASP A 164 31.99 -63.90 -4.28
C ASP A 164 32.49 -62.47 -4.48
N GLY A 165 31.82 -61.49 -3.88
CA GLY A 165 32.33 -60.13 -3.80
C GLY A 165 33.31 -59.95 -2.63
N GLY A 166 34.22 -58.99 -2.74
CA GLY A 166 35.21 -58.68 -1.70
C GLY A 166 34.60 -57.94 -0.51
N ASP A 167 35.22 -58.06 0.65
CA ASP A 167 34.80 -57.37 1.87
C ASP A 167 35.06 -55.86 1.78
N GLY A 168 34.28 -55.04 2.48
CA GLY A 168 34.56 -53.61 2.63
C GLY A 168 35.62 -53.36 3.71
N GLY A 169 36.42 -52.30 3.56
CA GLY A 169 37.44 -51.92 4.54
C GLY A 169 36.85 -51.28 5.79
N ASP A 170 37.55 -51.40 6.91
CA ASP A 170 37.15 -50.86 8.20
C ASP A 170 37.25 -49.33 8.23
N GLU A 171 36.50 -48.69 9.12
CA GLU A 171 36.58 -47.25 9.38
C GLU A 171 37.81 -46.91 10.24
N GLY A 172 38.49 -45.81 9.90
CA GLY A 172 39.59 -45.27 10.69
C GLY A 172 39.13 -44.71 12.04
N ALA A 173 39.97 -44.79 13.06
CA ALA A 173 39.67 -44.29 14.40
C ALA A 173 39.67 -42.76 14.46
N SER A 174 38.61 -42.18 15.02
CA SER A 174 38.54 -40.74 15.37
C SER A 174 39.28 -40.44 16.68
N THR A 175 39.56 -39.16 16.97
CA THR A 175 40.19 -38.74 18.23
C THR A 175 39.27 -37.88 19.12
N SER A 176 39.50 -37.92 20.44
CA SER A 176 38.80 -37.05 21.40
C SER A 176 39.22 -35.59 21.25
N GLY A 177 38.28 -34.66 21.50
CA GLY A 177 38.57 -33.23 21.54
C GLY A 177 39.49 -32.87 22.72
N GLY A 178 40.32 -31.83 22.53
CA GLY A 178 41.20 -31.33 23.58
C GLY A 178 40.42 -30.62 24.69
N ASN A 179 40.86 -30.79 25.94
CA ASN A 179 40.34 -30.02 27.08
C ASN A 179 40.59 -28.51 26.91
N ALA A 180 39.66 -27.69 27.40
CA ALA A 180 39.92 -26.27 27.61
C ALA A 180 40.77 -26.04 28.86
N ALA A 181 41.24 -24.81 28.99
CA ALA A 181 42.08 -24.37 30.08
C ALA A 181 41.39 -23.36 30.97
N ASP A 182 41.71 -23.41 32.26
CA ASP A 182 41.12 -22.53 33.27
C ASP A 182 41.45 -21.05 33.02
N GLY A 183 40.50 -20.19 33.41
CA GLY A 183 40.71 -18.75 33.47
C GLY A 183 41.75 -18.37 34.54
N GLY A 184 42.35 -17.19 34.37
CA GLY A 184 43.47 -16.75 35.18
C GLY A 184 43.07 -16.01 36.45
N ILE A 185 44.01 -15.26 37.02
CA ILE A 185 43.77 -14.44 38.21
C ILE A 185 44.04 -12.97 37.87
N ILE A 186 43.13 -12.07 38.24
CA ILE A 186 43.34 -10.62 38.16
C ILE A 186 43.15 -10.01 39.55
N ASN A 187 44.23 -9.55 40.16
CA ASN A 187 44.21 -8.75 41.37
C ASN A 187 44.55 -7.31 41.00
N LEU A 188 43.58 -6.41 41.14
CA LEU A 188 43.77 -4.99 40.93
C LEU A 188 43.70 -4.28 42.28
N ARG A 189 44.79 -3.62 42.66
CA ARG A 189 44.90 -2.87 43.91
C ARG A 189 44.86 -1.38 43.62
N VAL A 190 44.23 -0.64 44.52
CA VAL A 190 44.22 0.82 44.50
C VAL A 190 44.32 1.32 45.93
N ASP A 191 45.00 2.44 46.12
CA ASP A 191 44.96 3.16 47.40
C ASP A 191 43.61 3.88 47.56
N ILE A 192 43.10 4.01 48.78
CA ILE A 192 41.84 4.72 49.06
C ILE A 192 41.85 6.17 48.55
N HIS A 193 43.00 6.84 48.51
CA HIS A 193 43.18 8.17 47.93
C HIS A 193 43.04 8.19 46.40
N ASP A 194 43.23 7.04 45.76
CA ASP A 194 43.22 6.85 44.31
C ASP A 194 42.08 5.98 43.79
N ASN A 195 41.10 5.66 44.64
CA ASN A 195 39.98 4.79 44.28
C ASN A 195 39.19 5.30 43.05
N ASP A 196 39.20 6.59 42.74
CA ASP A 196 38.60 7.15 41.52
C ASP A 196 39.19 6.61 40.21
N LEU A 197 40.45 6.14 40.23
CA LEU A 197 41.10 5.54 39.06
C LEU A 197 40.42 4.25 38.61
N ALA A 198 39.55 3.66 39.43
CA ALA A 198 38.71 2.53 39.04
C ALA A 198 37.82 2.85 37.82
N MET A 199 37.47 4.13 37.61
CA MET A 199 36.73 4.59 36.43
C MET A 199 37.47 4.39 35.10
N LEU A 200 38.78 4.08 35.15
CA LEU A 200 39.57 3.76 33.98
C LEU A 200 39.31 2.33 33.51
N LEU A 201 38.78 1.46 34.37
CA LEU A 201 38.48 0.07 34.05
C LEU A 201 37.27 -0.02 33.14
N GLU A 202 37.51 -0.36 31.88
CA GLU A 202 36.45 -0.58 30.91
C GLU A 202 35.99 -2.03 30.90
N GLN A 203 36.93 -2.97 31.01
CA GLN A 203 36.63 -4.39 30.95
C GLN A 203 37.59 -5.17 31.84
N VAL A 204 37.02 -6.06 32.65
CA VAL A 204 37.76 -7.10 33.37
C VAL A 204 37.16 -8.43 32.94
N ASN A 205 37.91 -9.20 32.15
CA ASN A 205 37.43 -10.49 31.62
C ASN A 205 38.29 -11.63 32.17
N VAL A 206 37.67 -12.43 33.04
CA VAL A 206 38.28 -13.60 33.65
C VAL A 206 37.34 -14.78 33.50
N CYS A 207 37.52 -15.58 32.45
CA CYS A 207 36.71 -16.74 32.19
C CYS A 207 37.55 -17.94 31.72
N GLY A 208 37.02 -19.14 31.98
CA GLY A 208 37.46 -20.34 31.28
C GLY A 208 36.82 -20.41 29.90
N ASN A 209 37.27 -21.34 29.08
CA ASN A 209 36.69 -21.66 27.78
C ASN A 209 36.12 -23.08 27.68
N ASN A 210 35.48 -23.36 26.56
CA ASN A 210 34.86 -24.64 26.23
C ASN A 210 35.88 -25.65 25.67
N GLY A 211 35.78 -26.91 26.06
CA GLY A 211 36.57 -28.00 25.50
C GLY A 211 36.22 -28.24 24.02
N GLY A 212 37.20 -28.78 23.29
CA GLY A 212 37.06 -29.13 21.90
C GLY A 212 36.04 -30.25 21.68
N THR A 213 35.33 -30.19 20.57
CA THR A 213 34.41 -31.27 20.15
C THR A 213 35.20 -32.52 19.77
N PRO A 214 34.68 -33.74 20.02
CA PRO A 214 35.30 -34.96 19.51
C PRO A 214 35.26 -35.00 17.98
N GLY A 215 36.18 -35.75 17.38
CA GLY A 215 36.07 -36.12 15.97
C GLY A 215 34.93 -37.13 15.75
N THR A 216 34.52 -37.30 14.51
CA THR A 216 33.50 -38.26 14.09
C THR A 216 34.08 -39.21 13.05
N GLY A 217 33.62 -40.46 13.03
CA GLY A 217 34.01 -41.39 11.99
C GLY A 217 33.15 -41.22 10.72
N HIS A 218 33.71 -41.52 9.55
CA HIS A 218 33.05 -41.41 8.25
C HIS A 218 32.45 -42.72 7.70
N GLY A 219 32.38 -43.76 8.54
CA GLY A 219 31.78 -45.07 8.28
C GLY A 219 32.72 -46.09 7.63
N PRO A 220 32.41 -47.39 7.74
CA PRO A 220 33.15 -48.43 7.04
C PRO A 220 32.77 -48.51 5.56
N GLY A 221 33.59 -49.20 4.79
CA GLY A 221 33.28 -49.61 3.43
C GLY A 221 32.21 -50.70 3.40
N SER A 222 31.29 -50.62 2.43
CA SER A 222 30.32 -51.68 2.17
C SER A 222 30.97 -52.87 1.49
N GLY A 223 30.50 -54.09 1.77
CA GLY A 223 30.96 -55.28 1.06
C GLY A 223 30.49 -55.30 -0.39
N GLY A 224 31.32 -55.85 -1.27
CA GLY A 224 31.02 -56.02 -2.68
C GLY A 224 29.97 -57.11 -2.88
N ARG A 225 28.96 -56.84 -3.69
CA ARG A 225 27.98 -57.87 -4.12
C ARG A 225 28.65 -59.05 -4.83
N GLY A 226 28.22 -60.28 -4.55
CA GLY A 226 28.59 -61.48 -5.30
C GLY A 226 28.00 -61.47 -6.71
N GLY A 227 28.70 -62.12 -7.63
CA GLY A 227 28.25 -62.31 -9.01
C GLY A 227 27.12 -63.32 -9.08
N ARG A 228 26.19 -63.17 -10.01
CA ARG A 228 25.06 -64.10 -10.19
C ARG A 228 25.51 -65.40 -10.84
N GLY A 229 24.91 -66.52 -10.49
CA GLY A 229 25.11 -67.79 -11.19
C GLY A 229 24.44 -67.78 -12.56
N GLY A 230 24.96 -68.57 -13.49
CA GLY A 230 24.37 -68.73 -14.81
C GLY A 230 22.98 -69.38 -14.75
N SER A 231 22.04 -68.95 -15.59
CA SER A 231 20.66 -69.47 -15.65
C SER A 231 20.57 -70.89 -16.22
N SER A 232 19.47 -71.63 -15.96
CA SER A 232 19.22 -73.00 -16.44
C SER A 232 18.55 -73.07 -17.83
N CYS A 233 18.50 -74.25 -18.49
CA CYS A 233 17.86 -74.43 -19.80
C CYS A 233 17.01 -75.73 -19.96
N THR A 234 15.91 -75.71 -20.75
CA THR A 234 15.00 -76.85 -21.02
C THR A 234 14.67 -77.03 -22.53
N TRP A 235 14.46 -78.27 -23.01
CA TRP A 235 14.03 -78.61 -24.40
C TRP A 235 13.21 -79.92 -24.53
N GLN A 236 12.49 -80.21 -25.64
CA GLN A 236 11.55 -81.36 -25.81
C GLN A 236 11.90 -82.37 -26.94
N GLU A 237 11.51 -83.66 -26.78
CA GLU A 237 11.78 -84.82 -27.68
C GLU A 237 10.59 -85.83 -27.71
N GLN A 238 10.21 -86.49 -28.83
CA GLN A 238 8.96 -87.32 -28.98
C GLN A 238 9.10 -88.82 -28.66
N THR A 239 8.10 -89.50 -28.03
CA THR A 239 8.24 -90.88 -27.49
C THR A 239 7.12 -91.99 -27.61
N GLY A 240 5.80 -91.82 -27.94
CA GLY A 240 4.80 -92.97 -28.00
C GLY A 240 3.27 -92.67 -28.24
N THR A 241 2.24 -93.60 -28.03
CA THR A 241 0.71 -93.42 -28.09
C THR A 241 -0.23 -94.36 -27.16
N ARG A 242 -1.52 -94.05 -26.72
CA ARG A 242 -2.48 -94.85 -25.77
C ARG A 242 -4.10 -94.66 -25.79
N PRO A 243 -5.05 -95.57 -25.24
CA PRO A 243 -6.61 -95.61 -25.27
C PRO A 243 -7.62 -94.99 -24.17
N VAL A 244 -9.01 -94.88 -24.37
CA VAL A 244 -10.12 -94.23 -23.48
C VAL A 244 -11.62 -94.84 -23.41
N TYR A 245 -12.53 -94.71 -22.35
CA TYR A 245 -13.96 -95.32 -22.10
C TYR A 245 -15.16 -94.43 -21.42
N ARG A 246 -16.54 -94.77 -21.37
CA ARG A 246 -17.83 -93.99 -20.88
C ARG A 246 -19.17 -94.73 -20.32
N THR A 247 -20.07 -94.24 -19.35
CA THR A 247 -21.21 -94.94 -18.53
C THR A 247 -22.72 -94.42 -18.55
N GLU A 248 -23.79 -95.22 -18.20
CA GLU A 248 -25.29 -94.86 -18.07
C GLU A 248 -26.21 -95.60 -16.99
N THR A 249 -27.34 -95.05 -16.38
CA THR A 249 -28.25 -95.57 -15.23
C THR A 249 -29.85 -95.50 -15.32
N THR A 250 -30.68 -96.34 -14.61
CA THR A 250 -32.21 -96.35 -14.55
C THR A 250 -32.93 -96.42 -13.13
N TYR A 251 -34.26 -96.13 -12.97
CA TYR A 251 -35.08 -95.98 -11.69
C TYR A 251 -36.59 -96.46 -11.69
N ASN A 252 -37.24 -96.70 -10.52
CA ASN A 252 -38.59 -97.29 -10.26
C ASN A 252 -39.67 -96.35 -9.63
N SER A 253 -40.90 -96.85 -9.41
CA SER A 253 -42.15 -96.09 -9.15
C SER A 253 -42.40 -95.58 -7.71
N LYS A 254 -41.46 -95.73 -6.78
CA LYS A 254 -41.34 -94.83 -5.59
C LYS A 254 -40.16 -93.87 -5.71
N GLY A 255 -39.44 -93.91 -6.84
CA GLY A 255 -38.27 -93.08 -7.16
C GLY A 255 -36.92 -93.77 -6.96
N GLU A 256 -36.83 -95.10 -6.87
CA GLU A 256 -35.55 -95.77 -6.56
C GLU A 256 -34.80 -96.28 -7.81
N ALA A 257 -33.49 -95.99 -7.90
CA ALA A 257 -32.59 -96.43 -8.97
C ALA A 257 -32.42 -97.95 -8.97
N VAL A 258 -32.39 -98.58 -10.15
CA VAL A 258 -32.16 -100.02 -10.30
C VAL A 258 -30.85 -100.39 -11.05
N GLY A 259 -30.06 -99.45 -11.63
CA GLY A 259 -28.63 -99.72 -11.99
C GLY A 259 -28.02 -99.02 -13.25
N SER A 260 -26.66 -99.05 -13.38
CA SER A 260 -25.79 -98.45 -14.47
C SER A 260 -24.46 -99.17 -14.89
N HIS A 261 -23.93 -98.96 -16.13
CA HIS A 261 -22.68 -99.60 -16.72
C HIS A 261 -21.94 -98.83 -17.90
N GLN A 262 -20.63 -99.13 -18.16
CA GLN A 262 -19.58 -98.37 -18.96
C GLN A 262 -18.93 -99.08 -20.22
N VAL A 263 -18.58 -98.40 -21.36
CA VAL A 263 -18.04 -98.93 -22.68
C VAL A 263 -16.91 -98.05 -23.38
N HIS A 264 -16.02 -98.60 -24.25
CA HIS A 264 -14.76 -98.01 -24.85
C HIS A 264 -14.86 -97.01 -26.05
N SER A 265 -13.79 -96.19 -26.33
CA SER A 265 -13.64 -95.10 -27.34
C SER A 265 -12.43 -95.16 -28.36
N HIS A 266 -11.15 -94.72 -28.08
CA HIS A 266 -9.93 -94.73 -29.01
C HIS A 266 -8.54 -94.30 -28.38
N ASP A 267 -7.38 -94.19 -29.14
CA ASP A 267 -5.94 -93.89 -28.71
C ASP A 267 -5.16 -92.61 -29.28
N GLU A 268 -4.10 -92.03 -28.61
CA GLU A 268 -3.28 -90.78 -28.96
C GLU A 268 -1.73 -90.71 -28.60
N PRO A 269 -0.83 -89.87 -29.23
CA PRO A 269 0.66 -89.77 -29.05
C PRO A 269 1.28 -88.96 -27.87
N VAL A 270 2.58 -89.17 -27.55
CA VAL A 270 3.34 -88.72 -26.33
C VAL A 270 4.75 -88.17 -26.64
N TYR A 271 5.18 -87.07 -25.97
CA TYR A 271 6.55 -86.45 -25.97
C TYR A 271 7.14 -86.36 -24.54
N THR A 272 8.47 -86.26 -24.39
CA THR A 272 9.19 -86.00 -23.12
C THR A 272 10.09 -84.74 -23.18
N THR A 273 10.25 -84.04 -22.05
CA THR A 273 11.06 -82.81 -21.91
C THR A 273 12.36 -83.11 -21.13
N ARG A 274 13.50 -82.49 -21.51
CA ARG A 274 14.83 -82.54 -20.85
C ARG A 274 15.22 -81.18 -20.26
N TYR A 275 16.13 -81.15 -19.27
CA TYR A 275 16.54 -79.97 -18.49
C TYR A 275 18.02 -80.06 -18.07
N GLU A 276 18.73 -78.92 -18.07
CA GLU A 276 20.06 -78.73 -17.47
C GLU A 276 20.05 -77.54 -16.50
N SER A 277 20.69 -77.68 -15.34
CA SER A 277 20.67 -76.67 -14.27
C SER A 277 21.63 -75.50 -14.49
N GLY A 278 21.28 -74.34 -13.94
CA GLY A 278 22.16 -73.18 -13.85
C GLY A 278 23.18 -73.29 -12.71
N GLY A 279 24.04 -72.28 -12.60
CA GLY A 279 24.94 -72.08 -11.46
C GLY A 279 24.29 -71.26 -10.34
N SER A 280 24.94 -71.24 -9.18
CA SER A 280 24.56 -70.49 -7.98
C SER A 280 25.19 -69.09 -7.96
N ASP A 281 24.50 -68.12 -7.35
CA ASP A 281 25.06 -66.79 -7.08
C ASP A 281 26.21 -66.89 -6.06
N GLY A 282 27.29 -66.14 -6.31
CA GLY A 282 28.35 -65.88 -5.34
C GLY A 282 27.85 -65.06 -4.17
N ARG A 283 28.52 -65.17 -3.02
CA ARG A 283 28.18 -64.48 -1.78
C ARG A 283 28.57 -63.00 -1.86
N ASP A 284 27.75 -62.15 -1.27
CA ASP A 284 28.12 -60.76 -1.01
C ASP A 284 29.23 -60.72 0.05
N GLY A 285 30.24 -59.87 -0.18
CA GLY A 285 31.24 -59.53 0.81
C GLY A 285 30.60 -58.85 2.03
N SER A 286 31.25 -59.01 3.17
CA SER A 286 30.87 -58.35 4.41
C SER A 286 31.24 -56.86 4.36
N SER A 287 30.45 -56.02 5.03
CA SER A 287 30.83 -54.61 5.22
C SER A 287 31.90 -54.52 6.30
N GLY A 288 32.82 -53.57 6.15
CA GLY A 288 33.80 -53.25 7.16
C GLY A 288 33.16 -52.84 8.48
N ARG A 289 33.97 -52.78 9.52
CA ARG A 289 33.56 -52.45 10.89
C ARG A 289 33.69 -50.96 11.13
N SER A 290 32.68 -50.39 11.78
CA SER A 290 32.84 -49.07 12.38
C SER A 290 33.88 -49.11 13.49
N SER A 291 34.67 -48.05 13.61
CA SER A 291 35.70 -47.98 14.64
C SER A 291 35.03 -47.96 16.04
N PRO A 292 35.40 -48.85 16.98
CA PRO A 292 34.78 -48.93 18.29
C PRO A 292 35.23 -47.82 19.25
N GLY A 293 36.03 -46.84 18.78
CA GLY A 293 36.64 -45.81 19.61
C GLY A 293 35.60 -44.86 20.22
N TYR A 294 35.35 -44.98 21.53
CA TYR A 294 34.62 -43.96 22.29
C TYR A 294 35.46 -42.69 22.41
N VAL A 295 35.29 -41.78 21.44
CA VAL A 295 35.83 -40.42 21.53
C VAL A 295 34.96 -39.55 22.42
N SER A 296 35.58 -38.69 23.20
CA SER A 296 34.90 -37.80 24.14
C SER A 296 35.15 -36.34 23.82
N ARG A 297 34.18 -35.49 24.15
CA ARG A 297 34.38 -34.04 24.15
C ARG A 297 35.42 -33.68 25.20
N GLY A 298 36.29 -32.72 24.87
CA GLY A 298 37.19 -32.12 25.84
C GLY A 298 36.43 -31.50 27.01
N LYS A 299 37.01 -31.55 28.21
CA LYS A 299 36.41 -30.94 29.39
C LYS A 299 36.39 -29.42 29.25
N ASP A 300 35.25 -28.81 29.58
CA ASP A 300 35.16 -27.36 29.78
C ASP A 300 35.95 -26.98 31.04
N SER A 301 36.44 -25.75 31.07
CA SER A 301 37.34 -25.27 32.11
C SER A 301 36.64 -24.43 33.18
N LYS A 302 37.31 -24.22 34.31
CA LYS A 302 36.78 -23.38 35.39
C LYS A 302 36.98 -21.89 35.08
N PRO A 303 36.03 -21.02 35.46
CA PRO A 303 36.27 -19.59 35.44
C PRO A 303 37.40 -19.24 36.39
N GLY A 304 38.19 -18.23 36.01
CA GLY A 304 39.23 -17.68 36.88
C GLY A 304 38.64 -16.76 37.95
N LYS A 305 39.50 -15.98 38.62
CA LYS A 305 39.09 -15.05 39.68
C LYS A 305 39.58 -13.64 39.42
N SER A 306 38.69 -12.65 39.56
CA SER A 306 39.07 -11.24 39.65
C SER A 306 38.79 -10.72 41.06
N GLN A 307 39.68 -9.89 41.58
CA GLN A 307 39.52 -9.23 42.87
C GLN A 307 39.97 -7.78 42.78
N TYR A 308 39.07 -6.88 43.13
CA TYR A 308 39.34 -5.46 43.28
C TYR A 308 39.68 -5.17 44.75
N ILE A 309 40.85 -4.60 45.02
CA ILE A 309 41.40 -4.45 46.36
C ILE A 309 41.61 -2.97 46.64
N ILE A 310 40.97 -2.44 47.68
CA ILE A 310 41.22 -1.08 48.17
C ILE A 310 42.11 -1.19 49.40
N ILE A 311 43.23 -0.46 49.39
CA ILE A 311 44.13 -0.32 50.54
C ILE A 311 43.68 0.92 51.31
N ASP A 312 43.27 0.74 52.57
CA ASP A 312 42.86 1.87 53.41
C ASP A 312 44.06 2.64 53.99
N GLU A 313 43.77 3.72 54.73
CA GLU A 313 44.78 4.59 55.37
C GLU A 313 45.68 3.86 56.37
N SER A 314 45.21 2.74 56.94
CA SER A 314 45.99 1.90 57.85
C SER A 314 46.83 0.84 57.13
N GLY A 315 46.73 0.77 55.80
CA GLY A 315 47.38 -0.23 54.96
C GLY A 315 46.63 -1.56 54.89
N VAL A 316 45.40 -1.63 55.40
CA VAL A 316 44.60 -2.87 55.38
C VAL A 316 43.94 -3.04 54.00
N GLU A 317 44.04 -4.24 53.44
CA GLU A 317 43.44 -4.62 52.16
C GLU A 317 41.96 -5.03 52.34
N HIS A 318 41.06 -4.30 51.69
CA HIS A 318 39.63 -4.63 51.58
C HIS A 318 39.34 -5.18 50.19
N LYS A 319 38.64 -6.31 50.11
CA LYS A 319 38.46 -7.10 48.89
C LYS A 319 37.02 -7.02 48.39
N TYR A 320 36.86 -6.69 47.11
CA TYR A 320 35.58 -6.53 46.42
C TYR A 320 35.59 -7.29 45.09
N ASP A 321 34.40 -7.61 44.57
CA ASP A 321 34.25 -8.31 43.29
C ASP A 321 34.45 -7.37 42.07
N GLY A 322 34.43 -6.06 42.28
CA GLY A 322 34.61 -5.05 41.24
C GLY A 322 34.60 -3.61 41.80
N PRO A 323 34.69 -2.61 40.91
CA PRO A 323 34.68 -1.21 41.31
C PRO A 323 33.28 -0.71 41.69
N TYR A 324 33.21 0.51 42.21
CA TYR A 324 31.97 1.23 42.45
C TYR A 324 31.34 1.68 41.12
N ASN A 325 30.02 1.89 41.11
CA ASN A 325 29.31 2.42 39.95
C ASN A 325 28.08 3.20 40.40
N LEU A 326 27.92 4.43 39.92
CA LEU A 326 26.79 5.28 40.29
C LEU A 326 25.66 5.15 39.27
N ILE A 327 24.43 4.97 39.75
CA ILE A 327 23.21 5.05 38.93
C ILE A 327 22.26 6.08 39.52
N LEU A 328 21.51 6.76 38.65
CA LEU A 328 20.41 7.64 39.01
C LEU A 328 19.15 6.81 39.18
N GLN A 329 18.49 6.92 40.33
CA GLN A 329 17.20 6.30 40.57
C GLN A 329 16.07 7.13 39.93
N PRO A 330 14.98 6.47 39.47
CA PRO A 330 13.84 7.18 38.93
C PRO A 330 13.11 7.95 40.04
N GLY A 331 12.36 9.00 39.65
CA GLY A 331 11.49 9.73 40.57
C GLY A 331 11.97 11.11 41.02
N TYR A 332 13.03 11.67 40.40
CA TYR A 332 13.35 13.09 40.57
C TYR A 332 12.20 13.97 40.04
N LYS A 333 12.01 15.13 40.66
CA LYS A 333 10.93 16.06 40.33
C LYS A 333 11.46 17.17 39.45
N LEU A 334 10.81 17.35 38.30
CA LEU A 334 10.98 18.50 37.43
C LEU A 334 10.00 19.60 37.82
N THR A 335 10.44 20.85 37.84
CA THR A 335 9.60 22.00 38.13
C THR A 335 10.02 23.15 37.22
N GLY A 336 9.11 23.54 36.33
CA GLY A 336 9.24 24.73 35.49
C GLY A 336 8.98 25.99 36.31
N ASP A 337 9.60 27.10 35.93
CA ASP A 337 9.42 28.39 36.61
C ASP A 337 8.12 29.12 36.22
N LEU A 338 7.44 28.69 35.16
CA LEU A 338 6.23 29.35 34.67
C LEU A 338 4.95 28.58 35.02
N ASN A 339 4.90 27.26 34.85
CA ASN A 339 3.65 26.52 35.06
C ASN A 339 3.88 25.04 35.42
N ASN A 340 2.80 24.37 35.86
CA ASN A 340 2.79 22.93 36.08
C ASN A 340 1.63 22.26 35.32
N ASN A 341 1.48 22.65 34.04
CA ASN A 341 0.38 22.26 33.16
C ASN A 341 0.67 21.00 32.32
N GLY A 342 1.72 20.25 32.66
CA GLY A 342 2.09 19.00 32.00
C GLY A 342 2.90 19.15 30.70
N PHE A 343 3.32 20.35 30.34
CA PHE A 343 4.30 20.63 29.30
C PHE A 343 5.26 21.75 29.73
N TYR A 344 6.33 21.95 28.97
CA TYR A 344 7.31 23.02 29.18
C TYR A 344 7.40 23.89 27.94
N GLU A 345 7.60 25.20 28.15
CA GLU A 345 7.68 26.16 27.07
C GLU A 345 9.13 26.38 26.57
N PRO A 346 9.35 26.56 25.26
CA PRO A 346 10.62 27.10 24.77
C PRO A 346 11.01 28.40 25.49
N GLY A 347 12.19 28.42 26.11
CA GLY A 347 12.71 29.51 26.92
C GLY A 347 12.52 29.35 28.43
N GLU A 348 11.66 28.41 28.86
CA GLU A 348 11.38 28.16 30.27
C GLU A 348 12.59 27.58 31.01
N SER A 349 12.76 27.98 32.28
CA SER A 349 13.77 27.40 33.17
C SER A 349 13.19 26.24 33.95
N ILE A 350 13.88 25.10 33.94
CA ILE A 350 13.44 23.89 34.60
C ILE A 350 14.46 23.51 35.69
N THR A 351 13.95 23.28 36.90
CA THR A 351 14.73 22.83 38.05
C THR A 351 14.49 21.34 38.30
N ILE A 352 15.57 20.60 38.58
CA ILE A 352 15.56 19.18 38.94
C ILE A 352 15.84 19.07 40.44
N SER A 353 14.90 18.48 41.18
CA SER A 353 14.97 18.29 42.63
C SER A 353 14.72 16.82 43.00
N ASN A 354 15.05 16.44 44.24
CA ASN A 354 14.92 15.05 44.73
C ASN A 354 15.68 14.04 43.86
N LEU A 355 16.89 14.40 43.42
CA LEU A 355 17.76 13.46 42.71
C LEU A 355 18.25 12.40 43.72
N THR A 356 18.06 11.13 43.40
CA THR A 356 18.57 10.02 44.21
C THR A 356 19.58 9.23 43.40
N VAL A 357 20.79 9.07 43.94
CA VAL A 357 21.83 8.25 43.34
C VAL A 357 22.14 7.06 44.22
N THR A 358 22.48 5.94 43.60
CA THR A 358 22.82 4.69 44.29
C THR A 358 24.15 4.16 43.77
N ASN A 359 25.00 3.70 44.68
CA ASN A 359 26.16 2.92 44.29
C ASN A 359 25.73 1.48 43.96
N SER A 360 25.59 1.19 42.68
CA SER A 360 25.28 -0.15 42.13
C SER A 360 26.51 -1.05 41.96
N GLY A 361 27.70 -0.54 42.20
CA GLY A 361 28.95 -1.30 42.10
C GLY A 361 29.22 -2.17 43.32
N TYR A 362 30.40 -2.79 43.35
CA TYR A 362 30.77 -3.78 44.36
C TYR A 362 31.67 -3.23 45.48
N SER A 363 32.25 -2.04 45.30
CA SER A 363 33.10 -1.38 46.29
C SER A 363 32.52 -0.03 46.73
N PRO A 364 32.98 0.56 47.85
CA PRO A 364 32.63 1.92 48.23
C PRO A 364 33.05 2.95 47.17
N SER A 365 32.29 4.04 47.06
CA SER A 365 32.66 5.18 46.22
C SER A 365 33.94 5.89 46.72
N PRO A 366 34.62 6.71 45.89
CA PRO A 366 35.83 7.41 46.32
C PRO A 366 35.56 8.34 47.51
N LYS A 367 36.43 8.27 48.53
CA LYS A 367 36.39 9.14 49.72
C LYS A 367 37.00 10.51 49.45
N TYR A 368 38.04 10.56 48.61
CA TYR A 368 38.89 11.72 48.40
C TYR A 368 38.65 12.45 47.08
N GLN A 369 37.65 12.02 46.31
CA GLN A 369 37.27 12.65 45.05
C GLN A 369 35.78 12.89 45.00
N LYS A 370 35.37 14.06 44.48
CA LYS A 370 33.96 14.41 44.36
C LYS A 370 33.33 13.67 43.18
N MET A 371 32.17 13.07 43.44
CA MET A 371 31.24 12.65 42.40
C MET A 371 30.29 13.81 42.11
N ILE A 372 30.35 14.36 40.90
CA ILE A 372 29.64 15.57 40.48
C ILE A 372 28.50 15.17 39.54
N LEU A 373 27.28 15.57 39.85
CA LEU A 373 26.10 15.47 39.00
C LEU A 373 25.88 16.80 38.28
N TYR A 374 25.48 16.72 37.00
CA TYR A 374 25.24 17.88 36.16
C TYR A 374 24.26 17.57 35.02
N VAL A 375 23.76 18.62 34.36
CA VAL A 375 23.02 18.51 33.09
C VAL A 375 23.92 19.01 31.97
N SER A 376 24.05 18.24 30.90
CA SER A 376 24.75 18.66 29.69
C SER A 376 23.78 19.15 28.62
N ASP A 377 24.28 19.93 27.67
CA ASP A 377 23.57 20.31 26.43
C ASP A 377 23.43 19.09 25.50
N ASN A 378 22.57 18.15 25.86
CA ASN A 378 22.46 16.84 25.21
C ASN A 378 21.59 16.84 23.95
N SER A 379 20.93 17.96 23.63
CA SER A 379 20.00 18.07 22.50
C SER A 379 19.94 19.50 21.95
N ALA A 380 19.13 19.73 20.91
CA ALA A 380 18.88 21.08 20.41
C ALA A 380 18.07 21.95 21.39
N TRP A 381 17.24 21.35 22.26
CA TRP A 381 16.38 22.07 23.20
C TRP A 381 17.03 22.28 24.57
N ILE A 382 17.72 21.29 25.13
CA ILE A 382 18.18 21.38 26.52
C ILE A 382 19.48 22.19 26.59
N ARG A 383 19.48 23.26 27.40
CA ARG A 383 20.65 24.10 27.67
C ARG A 383 20.92 24.18 29.16
N SER A 384 22.08 23.70 29.58
CA SER A 384 22.53 23.70 30.95
C SER A 384 22.70 25.12 31.48
N LYS A 385 22.37 25.32 32.76
CA LYS A 385 22.75 26.54 33.51
C LYS A 385 24.14 26.44 34.15
N GLY A 386 24.88 25.36 33.89
CA GLY A 386 26.21 25.13 34.48
C GLY A 386 26.17 24.86 35.99
N ILE A 387 25.01 24.45 36.52
CA ILE A 387 24.88 24.07 37.93
C ILE A 387 25.36 22.64 38.09
N GLU A 388 26.27 22.44 39.04
CA GLU A 388 26.84 21.15 39.39
C GLU A 388 26.62 20.90 40.90
N ILE A 389 26.26 19.66 41.26
CA ILE A 389 26.08 19.25 42.67
C ILE A 389 26.95 18.04 42.97
N SER A 390 27.57 17.98 44.15
CA SER A 390 28.47 16.88 44.52
C SER A 390 27.83 15.97 45.56
N VAL A 391 27.98 14.65 45.39
CA VAL A 391 27.58 13.66 46.42
C VAL A 391 28.43 13.88 47.67
N PRO A 392 27.85 14.21 48.84
CA PRO A 392 28.62 14.67 50.00
C PRO A 392 29.13 13.54 50.91
N VAL A 393 28.75 12.28 50.63
CA VAL A 393 29.07 11.11 51.45
C VAL A 393 29.69 10.01 50.59
N VAL A 394 30.46 9.14 51.23
CA VAL A 394 30.88 7.88 50.63
C VAL A 394 29.69 6.92 50.63
N LEU A 395 29.41 6.31 49.48
CA LEU A 395 28.34 5.33 49.32
C LEU A 395 28.93 3.93 49.29
N ASN A 396 28.55 3.09 50.25
CA ASN A 396 28.83 1.67 50.21
C ASN A 396 28.02 0.97 49.10
N PRO A 397 28.38 -0.27 48.69
CA PRO A 397 27.58 -1.04 47.74
C PRO A 397 26.10 -1.12 48.15
N GLY A 398 25.20 -0.71 47.25
CA GLY A 398 23.76 -0.64 47.47
C GLY A 398 23.26 0.61 48.22
N GLU A 399 24.15 1.43 48.77
CA GLU A 399 23.79 2.65 49.49
C GLU A 399 23.35 3.76 48.53
N SER A 400 22.41 4.59 48.98
CA SER A 400 21.83 5.68 48.18
C SER A 400 21.88 7.01 48.91
N TYR A 401 22.01 8.10 48.15
CA TYR A 401 21.91 9.47 48.66
C TYR A 401 20.87 10.25 47.87
N THR A 402 20.03 11.00 48.58
CA THR A 402 18.99 11.86 47.98
C THR A 402 19.29 13.33 48.25
N PHE A 403 19.43 14.11 47.19
CA PHE A 403 19.58 15.56 47.23
C PHE A 403 18.23 16.20 47.55
N SER A 404 18.04 16.58 48.81
CA SER A 404 16.78 17.18 49.30
C SER A 404 16.77 18.71 49.23
N LYS A 405 17.93 19.35 49.12
CA LYS A 405 18.08 20.81 49.09
C LYS A 405 18.73 21.31 47.80
N GLU A 406 19.78 20.62 47.38
CA GLU A 406 20.53 20.93 46.17
C GLU A 406 19.71 20.57 44.93
N THR A 407 19.81 21.39 43.89
CA THR A 407 19.06 21.21 42.65
C THR A 407 19.95 21.43 41.44
N LEU A 408 19.61 20.79 40.33
CA LEU A 408 20.18 21.11 39.01
C LEU A 408 19.20 22.00 38.27
N ALA A 409 19.68 22.80 37.32
CA ALA A 409 18.79 23.58 36.46
C ALA A 409 19.29 23.65 35.02
N PHE A 410 18.33 23.75 34.11
CA PHE A 410 18.53 23.96 32.69
C PHE A 410 17.41 24.85 32.16
N TYR A 411 17.47 25.25 30.89
CA TYR A 411 16.37 25.91 30.21
C TYR A 411 16.17 25.31 28.82
N LEU A 412 14.96 25.47 28.27
CA LEU A 412 14.67 25.06 26.91
C LEU A 412 15.08 26.16 25.92
N ALA A 413 15.80 25.81 24.86
CA ALA A 413 16.18 26.73 23.81
C ALA A 413 14.94 27.16 23.01
N GLU A 414 14.94 28.41 22.56
CA GLU A 414 13.87 28.93 21.68
C GLU A 414 14.30 28.79 20.21
N LEU A 415 13.95 27.66 19.59
CA LEU A 415 14.28 27.38 18.20
C LEU A 415 13.33 28.10 17.22
N PRO A 416 13.81 28.52 16.02
CA PRO A 416 12.95 29.09 14.98
C PRO A 416 11.86 28.11 14.52
N ARG A 417 10.63 28.60 14.30
CA ARG A 417 9.53 27.80 13.76
C ARG A 417 9.53 27.82 12.23
N LEU A 418 9.95 26.67 11.67
CA LEU A 418 9.98 26.42 10.22
C LEU A 418 8.82 25.52 9.75
N GLU A 419 8.09 24.91 10.67
CA GLU A 419 6.98 24.00 10.38
C GLU A 419 5.63 24.65 10.70
N GLU A 420 4.64 24.30 9.88
CA GLU A 420 3.24 24.70 10.03
C GLU A 420 2.60 24.04 11.27
N GLY A 421 1.50 24.62 11.74
CA GLY A 421 0.70 24.03 12.80
C GLY A 421 1.29 24.18 14.21
N LEU A 422 0.83 23.32 15.13
CA LEU A 422 1.21 23.34 16.54
C LEU A 422 2.65 22.83 16.74
N LEU A 423 3.37 23.41 17.70
CA LEU A 423 4.58 22.76 18.21
C LEU A 423 4.16 21.61 19.12
N SER A 424 4.35 20.37 18.68
CA SER A 424 4.10 19.16 19.46
C SER A 424 5.33 18.26 19.41
N THR A 425 6.38 18.65 20.12
CA THR A 425 7.64 17.90 20.18
C THR A 425 7.95 17.46 21.62
N SER A 426 8.89 16.53 21.75
CA SER A 426 9.39 16.08 23.04
C SER A 426 10.89 15.89 22.99
N ASP A 427 11.54 16.05 24.14
CA ASP A 427 12.96 15.80 24.29
C ASP A 427 13.23 14.94 25.54
N THR A 428 14.38 14.30 25.61
CA THR A 428 14.73 13.41 26.72
C THR A 428 15.82 14.05 27.57
N LEU A 429 15.48 14.34 28.83
CA LEU A 429 16.43 14.80 29.83
C LEU A 429 17.34 13.65 30.26
N LYS A 430 18.65 13.87 30.16
CA LYS A 430 19.69 12.92 30.52
C LYS A 430 20.70 13.57 31.48
N PRO A 431 20.41 13.60 32.80
CA PRO A 431 21.41 14.02 33.77
C PRO A 431 22.64 13.11 33.68
N ARG A 432 23.81 13.67 33.99
CA ARG A 432 25.09 12.96 33.95
C ARG A 432 25.75 13.08 35.32
N ALA A 433 26.68 12.17 35.57
CA ALA A 433 27.54 12.24 36.73
C ALA A 433 28.96 11.86 36.33
N ARG A 434 29.95 12.59 36.86
CA ARG A 434 31.39 12.35 36.67
C ARG A 434 32.15 12.33 37.99
N VAL A 435 33.36 11.81 37.97
CA VAL A 435 34.32 11.98 39.08
C VAL A 435 35.32 13.07 38.72
N GLU A 436 35.52 14.03 39.64
CA GLU A 436 36.24 15.30 39.40
C GLU A 436 37.64 15.12 38.80
N ARG A 437 38.50 14.27 39.40
CA ARG A 437 39.90 14.13 38.96
C ARG A 437 40.08 13.36 37.65
N VAL A 438 39.31 12.28 37.44
CA VAL A 438 39.39 11.47 36.21
C VAL A 438 38.58 12.07 35.06
N GLU A 439 37.70 13.03 35.36
CA GLU A 439 36.77 13.69 34.41
C GLU A 439 35.94 12.71 33.57
N ARG A 440 35.63 11.54 34.14
CA ARG A 440 34.88 10.47 33.47
C ARG A 440 33.47 10.34 33.99
N ASP A 441 32.54 10.18 33.07
CA ASP A 441 31.16 9.90 33.41
C ASP A 441 30.93 8.44 33.77
N PHE A 442 29.96 8.21 34.66
CA PHE A 442 29.46 6.89 34.95
C PHE A 442 28.71 6.31 33.74
N LYS A 443 29.16 5.14 33.27
CA LYS A 443 28.47 4.39 32.21
C LYS A 443 27.09 3.95 32.71
N GLY A 444 26.05 4.26 31.95
CA GLY A 444 24.66 3.89 32.27
C GLY A 444 24.05 4.65 33.47
N PHE A 445 24.62 5.79 33.87
CA PHE A 445 24.12 6.58 35.00
C PHE A 445 22.61 6.88 34.90
N ASN A 446 22.08 7.13 33.70
CA ASN A 446 20.71 7.56 33.47
C ASN A 446 19.84 6.58 32.68
N ASP A 447 20.35 5.36 32.39
CA ASP A 447 19.66 4.39 31.52
C ASP A 447 18.27 4.02 32.03
N SER A 448 18.09 3.98 33.34
CA SER A 448 16.81 3.67 34.02
C SER A 448 15.95 4.89 34.35
N SER A 449 16.44 6.11 34.13
CA SER A 449 15.88 7.34 34.74
C SER A 449 15.77 8.51 33.76
N SER A 450 15.76 8.23 32.45
CA SER A 450 15.52 9.24 31.44
C SER A 450 14.06 9.73 31.50
N THR A 451 13.85 11.05 31.50
CA THR A 451 12.50 11.65 31.56
C THR A 451 12.20 12.40 30.27
N ASN A 452 11.03 12.14 29.69
CA ASN A 452 10.56 12.85 28.51
C ASN A 452 9.91 14.19 28.88
N LEU A 453 10.41 15.25 28.28
CA LEU A 453 9.90 16.62 28.35
C LEU A 453 8.94 16.84 27.19
N LYS A 454 7.69 17.22 27.46
CA LYS A 454 6.77 17.67 26.41
C LYS A 454 6.99 19.16 26.19
N ILE A 455 7.27 19.58 24.95
CA ILE A 455 7.61 20.97 24.63
C ILE A 455 6.51 21.59 23.77
N ARG A 456 5.89 22.67 24.26
CA ARG A 456 4.75 23.35 23.62
C ARG A 456 4.67 24.83 24.03
N TYR A 457 4.17 25.68 23.14
CA TYR A 457 3.86 27.08 23.48
C TYR A 457 2.52 27.22 24.25
N PRO A 458 2.34 28.27 25.07
CA PRO A 458 1.21 28.42 26.00
C PRO A 458 -0.09 28.88 25.32
N ILE A 459 -0.01 29.28 24.05
CA ILE A 459 -1.14 29.72 23.24
C ILE A 459 -1.10 29.02 21.88
N GLU A 460 -2.27 28.79 21.31
CA GLU A 460 -2.44 28.11 20.03
C GLU A 460 -3.47 28.82 19.15
N ILE A 461 -3.26 28.77 17.83
CA ILE A 461 -4.18 29.33 16.83
C ILE A 461 -4.87 28.19 16.06
N THR A 462 -6.18 28.31 15.83
CA THR A 462 -6.94 27.37 14.98
C THR A 462 -6.64 27.62 13.51
N PRO A 463 -6.92 26.67 12.60
CA PRO A 463 -6.99 26.96 11.18
C PRO A 463 -7.97 28.12 10.90
N LEU A 464 -7.70 28.87 9.83
CA LEU A 464 -8.57 29.94 9.36
C LEU A 464 -9.80 29.34 8.69
N ASN A 465 -10.97 29.84 9.08
CA ASN A 465 -12.28 29.46 8.59
C ASN A 465 -12.87 30.60 7.75
N GLY A 466 -13.39 30.28 6.58
CA GLY A 466 -14.01 31.24 5.66
C GLY A 466 -14.06 30.69 4.24
N LEU A 467 -14.71 31.44 3.34
CA LEU A 467 -14.87 31.01 1.95
C LEU A 467 -13.51 30.90 1.25
N GLN A 468 -13.26 29.75 0.65
CA GLN A 468 -12.04 29.47 -0.11
C GLN A 468 -12.10 29.99 -1.55
N SER A 469 -13.29 30.33 -2.05
CA SER A 469 -13.50 30.88 -3.39
C SER A 469 -14.52 32.02 -3.35
N ILE A 470 -14.14 33.20 -3.84
CA ILE A 470 -15.03 34.36 -3.99
C ILE A 470 -14.81 35.03 -5.36
N ALA A 471 -15.84 35.67 -5.92
CA ALA A 471 -15.74 36.30 -7.22
C ALA A 471 -15.02 37.66 -7.15
N GLU A 472 -14.61 38.17 -8.31
CA GLU A 472 -14.17 39.56 -8.42
C GLU A 472 -15.25 40.54 -7.91
N GLY A 473 -14.82 41.57 -7.17
CA GLY A 473 -15.72 42.54 -6.55
C GLY A 473 -16.41 42.06 -5.26
N GLU A 474 -16.21 40.80 -4.85
CA GLU A 474 -16.76 40.26 -3.61
C GLU A 474 -15.78 40.33 -2.43
N MET A 475 -16.34 40.21 -1.22
CA MET A 475 -15.58 40.09 0.02
C MET A 475 -16.21 39.05 0.93
N THR A 476 -15.37 38.35 1.69
CA THR A 476 -15.78 37.36 2.68
C THR A 476 -15.16 37.66 4.03
N ARG A 477 -15.89 37.32 5.09
CA ARG A 477 -15.37 37.26 6.43
C ARG A 477 -14.51 36.00 6.61
N VAL A 478 -13.46 36.13 7.41
CA VAL A 478 -12.58 35.02 7.82
C VAL A 478 -12.39 35.04 9.34
N LEU A 479 -12.45 33.87 9.95
CA LEU A 479 -12.43 33.67 11.39
C LEU A 479 -11.35 32.66 11.77
N PHE A 480 -10.58 32.97 12.80
CA PHE A 480 -9.74 31.99 13.48
C PHE A 480 -9.69 32.33 14.96
N LYS A 481 -9.34 31.36 15.79
CA LYS A 481 -9.31 31.53 17.24
C LYS A 481 -7.89 31.41 17.76
N VAL A 482 -7.61 32.15 18.83
CA VAL A 482 -6.45 31.90 19.69
C VAL A 482 -6.92 31.41 21.03
N LYS A 483 -6.38 30.29 21.49
CA LYS A 483 -6.68 29.70 22.78
C LYS A 483 -5.46 29.73 23.68
N ASN A 484 -5.67 30.05 24.96
CA ASN A 484 -4.66 29.88 25.99
C ASN A 484 -4.77 28.48 26.61
N VAL A 485 -3.73 27.67 26.44
CA VAL A 485 -3.63 26.30 26.97
C VAL A 485 -2.74 26.21 28.20
N SER A 486 -2.27 27.35 28.71
CA SER A 486 -1.47 27.45 29.93
C SER A 486 -2.30 27.86 31.15
N GLU A 487 -1.68 27.78 32.32
CA GLU A 487 -2.25 28.27 33.60
C GLU A 487 -1.97 29.77 33.83
N GLN A 488 -1.19 30.40 32.95
CA GLN A 488 -0.86 31.83 33.05
C GLN A 488 -1.77 32.66 32.14
N THR A 489 -2.00 33.92 32.50
CA THR A 489 -2.67 34.86 31.59
C THR A 489 -1.66 35.38 30.55
N ILE A 490 -2.00 35.32 29.27
CA ILE A 490 -1.12 35.71 28.15
C ILE A 490 -1.69 36.95 27.43
N GLY A 491 -0.81 37.84 26.95
CA GLY A 491 -1.21 39.10 26.33
C GLY A 491 -1.11 40.26 27.30
N ALA A 492 -0.50 41.36 26.84
CA ALA A 492 -0.15 42.48 27.70
C ALA A 492 -1.39 43.22 28.21
N ILE A 493 -1.48 43.40 29.53
CA ILE A 493 -2.48 44.24 30.20
C ILE A 493 -1.71 45.29 31.01
N ASN A 494 -1.84 46.58 30.65
CA ASN A 494 -1.17 47.68 31.35
C ASN A 494 0.36 47.49 31.49
N GLY A 495 1.01 46.92 30.47
CA GLY A 495 2.45 46.61 30.49
C GLY A 495 2.85 45.41 31.35
N LYS A 496 1.88 44.66 31.87
CA LYS A 496 2.09 43.39 32.59
C LYS A 496 1.75 42.21 31.67
N ASN A 497 2.40 41.06 31.89
CA ASN A 497 2.34 39.83 31.08
C ASN A 497 3.05 39.91 29.72
N ARG A 498 3.38 38.74 29.17
CA ARG A 498 4.08 38.59 27.88
C ARG A 498 3.21 39.07 26.72
N ARG A 499 3.81 39.86 25.82
CA ARG A 499 3.14 40.37 24.62
C ARG A 499 2.88 39.24 23.64
N ALA A 500 1.68 39.24 23.07
CA ALA A 500 1.27 38.30 22.03
C ALA A 500 0.28 38.99 21.08
N PHE A 501 0.33 38.63 19.80
CA PHE A 501 -0.59 39.12 18.78
C PHE A 501 -0.75 38.08 17.67
N THR A 502 -1.81 38.22 16.90
CA THR A 502 -1.98 37.49 15.65
C THR A 502 -1.74 38.41 14.48
N ARG A 503 -1.23 37.85 13.38
CA ARG A 503 -1.05 38.55 12.11
C ARG A 503 -1.71 37.77 11.01
N LEU A 504 -2.60 38.39 10.24
CA LEU A 504 -3.11 37.83 8.99
C LEU A 504 -2.49 38.61 7.83
N ARG A 505 -1.67 37.96 7.01
CA ARG A 505 -1.06 38.60 5.84
C ARG A 505 -1.06 37.68 4.64
N ARG A 506 -0.89 38.28 3.46
CA ARG A 506 -0.64 37.53 2.24
C ARG A 506 0.86 37.33 2.04
N GLU A 507 1.28 36.10 1.80
CA GLU A 507 2.69 35.73 1.54
C GLU A 507 2.94 35.21 0.13
N GLY A 508 1.90 34.79 -0.59
CA GLY A 508 2.07 34.16 -1.89
C GLY A 508 0.79 34.12 -2.73
N GLY A 509 0.84 33.31 -3.77
CA GLY A 509 -0.21 33.15 -4.78
C GLY A 509 -0.06 34.11 -5.97
N GLU A 510 -0.71 33.77 -7.07
CA GLU A 510 -0.63 34.43 -8.38
C GLU A 510 -1.48 35.70 -8.49
N LEU A 511 -2.49 35.87 -7.62
CA LEU A 511 -3.38 37.03 -7.63
C LEU A 511 -2.56 38.32 -7.47
N GLU A 512 -2.81 39.38 -8.23
CA GLU A 512 -2.03 40.62 -8.08
C GLU A 512 -2.22 41.26 -6.69
N LYS A 513 -1.21 41.96 -6.16
CA LYS A 513 -1.28 42.55 -4.80
C LYS A 513 -2.38 43.60 -4.69
N GLU A 514 -2.55 44.34 -5.78
CA GLU A 514 -3.52 45.41 -5.95
C GLU A 514 -4.93 44.86 -6.16
N ALA A 515 -5.07 43.61 -6.60
CA ALA A 515 -6.35 42.94 -6.80
C ALA A 515 -6.91 42.27 -5.52
N PHE A 516 -6.18 42.33 -4.41
CA PHE A 516 -6.56 41.74 -3.14
C PHE A 516 -6.60 42.78 -2.01
N ALA A 517 -7.50 42.63 -1.04
CA ALA A 517 -7.57 43.51 0.12
C ALA A 517 -7.83 42.74 1.41
N ILE A 518 -7.14 43.14 2.49
CA ILE A 518 -7.46 42.75 3.87
C ILE A 518 -8.05 43.97 4.59
N LEU A 519 -9.20 43.77 5.22
CA LEU A 519 -9.94 44.76 5.99
C LEU A 519 -10.10 44.27 7.44
N ASP A 520 -10.02 45.20 8.39
CA ASP A 520 -10.33 44.88 9.79
C ASP A 520 -11.84 44.67 10.01
N LYS A 521 -12.24 44.28 11.23
CA LYS A 521 -13.66 44.17 11.62
C LYS A 521 -14.47 45.47 11.45
N ASN A 522 -13.80 46.62 11.45
CA ASN A 522 -14.41 47.94 11.23
C ASN A 522 -14.41 48.32 9.74
N LYS A 523 -14.05 47.37 8.86
CA LYS A 523 -14.00 47.51 7.40
C LYS A 523 -13.08 48.63 6.93
N SER A 524 -12.05 48.93 7.72
CA SER A 524 -10.98 49.86 7.37
C SER A 524 -9.84 49.09 6.72
N ALA A 525 -9.28 49.64 5.63
CA ALA A 525 -8.14 49.01 4.94
C ALA A 525 -6.94 48.90 5.88
N VAL A 526 -6.29 47.74 5.86
CA VAL A 526 -4.92 47.63 6.35
C VAL A 526 -4.02 48.39 5.38
N ALA A 527 -3.21 49.32 5.90
CA ALA A 527 -2.42 50.25 5.09
C ALA A 527 -1.47 49.57 4.08
N ASP A 528 -1.06 48.33 4.32
CA ASP A 528 -0.27 47.51 3.41
C ASP A 528 -0.55 46.02 3.62
N ASN A 529 -1.02 45.32 2.57
CA ASN A 529 -1.25 43.87 2.56
C ASN A 529 0.02 43.06 2.92
N ALA A 530 1.23 43.61 2.72
CA ALA A 530 2.49 43.00 3.10
C ALA A 530 2.78 43.12 4.61
N THR A 531 2.29 44.18 5.27
CA THR A 531 2.40 44.34 6.74
C THR A 531 1.39 43.47 7.50
N GLY A 532 0.21 43.22 6.92
CA GLY A 532 -0.81 42.34 7.47
C GLY A 532 -1.72 43.00 8.52
N PHE A 533 -2.84 42.34 8.81
CA PHE A 533 -3.76 42.69 9.88
C PHE A 533 -3.25 42.13 11.22
N ASP A 534 -2.80 43.03 12.10
CA ASP A 534 -2.35 42.67 13.45
C ASP A 534 -3.46 42.86 14.49
N GLN A 535 -3.72 41.83 15.29
CA GLN A 535 -4.63 41.88 16.42
C GLN A 535 -3.90 41.50 17.71
N ALA A 536 -3.69 42.49 18.58
CA ALA A 536 -3.07 42.27 19.89
C ALA A 536 -3.97 41.41 20.79
N LEU A 537 -3.36 40.46 21.50
CA LEU A 537 -4.03 39.68 22.54
C LEU A 537 -3.95 40.44 23.86
N GLN A 538 -5.10 40.71 24.49
CA GLN A 538 -5.18 41.48 25.73
C GLN A 538 -5.68 40.58 26.86
N GLY A 539 -4.76 40.01 27.63
CA GLY A 539 -5.10 39.36 28.88
C GLY A 539 -5.93 38.08 28.76
N LEU A 540 -5.60 37.23 27.79
CA LEU A 540 -6.25 35.95 27.56
C LEU A 540 -6.02 35.02 28.76
N LYS A 541 -7.06 34.75 29.54
CA LYS A 541 -7.01 33.93 30.76
C LYS A 541 -6.79 32.44 30.43
N PRO A 542 -6.39 31.61 31.42
CA PRO A 542 -6.30 30.16 31.24
C PRO A 542 -7.57 29.55 30.66
N GLY A 543 -7.44 28.80 29.56
CA GLY A 543 -8.56 28.17 28.86
C GLY A 543 -9.44 29.10 28.02
N GLU A 544 -9.22 30.42 28.06
CA GLU A 544 -9.99 31.40 27.30
C GLU A 544 -9.63 31.35 25.80
N GLU A 545 -10.63 31.62 24.96
CA GLU A 545 -10.50 31.72 23.51
C GLU A 545 -10.83 33.15 23.05
N MET A 546 -10.00 33.70 22.18
CA MET A 546 -10.27 34.95 21.46
C MET A 546 -10.55 34.63 20.00
N ILE A 547 -11.70 35.10 19.49
CA ILE A 547 -12.03 35.02 18.07
C ILE A 547 -11.42 36.23 17.37
N ILE A 548 -10.63 35.95 16.34
CA ILE A 548 -10.08 36.94 15.42
C ILE A 548 -10.98 36.98 14.19
N ASP A 549 -11.37 38.19 13.83
CA ASP A 549 -12.37 38.47 12.80
C ASP A 549 -11.80 39.49 11.82
N ALA A 550 -11.62 39.06 10.58
CA ALA A 550 -11.12 39.88 9.50
C ALA A 550 -11.99 39.70 8.25
N VAL A 551 -11.88 40.64 7.32
CA VAL A 551 -12.54 40.58 6.03
C VAL A 551 -11.47 40.57 4.95
N ILE A 552 -11.62 39.68 3.98
CA ILE A 552 -10.75 39.62 2.80
C ILE A 552 -11.60 39.82 1.55
N GLY A 553 -11.02 40.46 0.53
CA GLY A 553 -11.74 40.82 -0.67
C GLY A 553 -10.91 40.71 -1.93
N VAL A 554 -11.60 40.45 -3.04
CA VAL A 554 -11.03 40.44 -4.39
C VAL A 554 -11.61 41.63 -5.15
N ARG A 555 -10.75 42.45 -5.77
CA ARG A 555 -11.19 43.64 -6.51
C ARG A 555 -11.74 43.26 -7.90
N GLU A 556 -12.52 44.17 -8.48
CA GLU A 556 -12.95 44.05 -9.88
C GLU A 556 -11.74 43.99 -10.83
N GLY A 557 -11.80 43.14 -11.85
CA GLY A 557 -10.72 42.92 -12.81
C GLY A 557 -9.69 41.88 -12.38
N ALA A 558 -9.87 41.24 -11.21
CA ALA A 558 -9.01 40.16 -10.77
C ALA A 558 -9.08 38.97 -11.74
N THR A 559 -7.93 38.41 -12.09
CA THR A 559 -7.85 37.24 -12.97
C THR A 559 -8.57 36.05 -12.32
N PRO A 560 -9.60 35.47 -12.95
CA PRO A 560 -10.25 34.27 -12.44
C PRO A 560 -9.23 33.17 -12.21
N TYR A 561 -9.48 32.36 -11.20
CA TYR A 561 -8.67 31.21 -10.81
C TYR A 561 -7.27 31.48 -10.28
N SER A 562 -6.82 32.74 -10.26
CA SER A 562 -5.64 33.13 -9.51
C SER A 562 -5.86 32.99 -8.00
N GLU A 563 -4.76 32.77 -7.26
CA GLU A 563 -4.80 32.46 -5.83
C GLU A 563 -4.10 33.52 -4.97
N ALA A 564 -4.55 33.67 -3.73
CA ALA A 564 -3.85 34.35 -2.66
C ALA A 564 -3.63 33.41 -1.47
N ILE A 565 -2.38 33.26 -1.05
CA ILE A 565 -2.03 32.44 0.12
C ILE A 565 -1.89 33.34 1.34
N LEU A 566 -2.80 33.14 2.30
CA LEU A 566 -2.89 33.88 3.55
C LEU A 566 -2.27 33.10 4.70
N TYR A 567 -1.53 33.80 5.55
CA TYR A 567 -0.86 33.25 6.71
C TYR A 567 -1.45 33.88 7.98
N PRO A 568 -2.41 33.21 8.65
CA PRO A 568 -2.71 33.47 10.05
C PRO A 568 -1.51 32.99 10.90
N GLU A 569 -0.79 33.95 11.45
CA GLU A 569 0.37 33.74 12.28
C GLU A 569 0.05 34.09 13.74
N LEU A 570 0.63 33.32 14.66
CA LEU A 570 0.62 33.61 16.09
C LEU A 570 2.03 34.01 16.53
N HIS A 571 2.12 35.16 17.18
CA HIS A 571 3.37 35.75 17.63
C HIS A 571 3.36 35.88 19.15
N LEU A 572 4.49 35.53 19.79
CA LEU A 572 4.66 35.55 21.24
C LEU A 572 6.05 36.08 21.62
N GLU A 573 6.09 36.88 22.67
CA GLU A 573 7.32 37.42 23.25
C GLU A 573 8.21 36.33 23.85
N SER A 574 9.50 36.39 23.56
CA SER A 574 10.53 35.48 24.07
C SER A 574 10.70 35.59 25.58
N ILE A 575 10.87 34.45 26.26
CA ILE A 575 11.20 34.38 27.68
C ILE A 575 12.67 34.77 27.89
N LEU A 576 13.56 34.26 27.02
CA LEU A 576 15.01 34.47 27.15
C LEU A 576 15.47 35.86 26.71
N LYS A 577 14.74 36.49 25.79
CA LYS A 577 15.00 37.84 25.27
C LYS A 577 13.71 38.66 25.36
N PRO A 578 13.38 39.19 26.55
CA PRO A 578 12.31 40.17 26.71
C PRO A 578 12.45 41.25 25.64
N ASP A 579 11.32 41.78 25.17
CA ASP A 579 11.21 42.71 24.05
C ASP A 579 11.27 42.09 22.63
N THR A 580 11.72 40.84 22.48
CA THR A 580 11.75 40.16 21.18
C THR A 580 10.48 39.32 20.97
N ILE A 581 9.65 39.67 20.00
CA ILE A 581 8.48 38.87 19.60
C ILE A 581 8.83 37.95 18.43
N ARG A 582 8.36 36.71 18.47
CA ARG A 582 8.64 35.70 17.44
C ARG A 582 7.37 35.00 16.99
N ARG A 583 7.37 34.55 15.72
CA ARG A 583 6.35 33.67 15.18
C ARG A 583 6.49 32.28 15.82
N ILE A 584 5.45 31.83 16.51
CA ILE A 584 5.41 30.54 17.20
C ILE A 584 4.54 29.50 16.48
N GLN A 585 3.60 29.96 15.65
CA GLN A 585 2.71 29.11 14.86
C GLN A 585 2.19 29.86 13.63
N TYR A 586 1.90 29.13 12.56
CA TYR A 586 1.17 29.62 11.38
C TYR A 586 0.45 28.48 10.67
N ASN A 587 -0.67 28.78 10.01
CA ASN A 587 -1.49 27.80 9.26
C ASN A 587 -1.94 28.40 7.92
N PRO A 588 -1.28 28.11 6.78
CA PRO A 588 -1.64 28.74 5.51
C PRO A 588 -3.09 28.44 5.09
N PHE A 589 -3.72 29.42 4.44
CA PHE A 589 -5.06 29.36 3.89
C PHE A 589 -5.04 29.90 2.46
N THR A 590 -5.56 29.13 1.50
CA THR A 590 -5.63 29.55 0.10
C THR A 590 -7.01 30.10 -0.21
N LEU A 591 -7.05 31.34 -0.70
CA LEU A 591 -8.21 31.95 -1.32
C LEU A 591 -8.02 31.93 -2.84
N ARG A 592 -9.06 31.51 -3.59
CA ARG A 592 -9.08 31.54 -5.04
C ARG A 592 -10.11 32.54 -5.56
N VAL A 593 -9.82 33.16 -6.70
CA VAL A 593 -10.80 33.98 -7.43
C VAL A 593 -11.73 33.06 -8.22
N ALA A 594 -13.02 33.09 -7.92
CA ALA A 594 -14.02 32.31 -8.63
C ALA A 594 -14.32 32.90 -10.02
N GLN A 595 -14.55 32.03 -11.00
CA GLN A 595 -15.23 32.43 -12.24
C GLN A 595 -16.75 32.29 -12.05
N THR A 596 -17.48 33.40 -12.11
CA THR A 596 -18.95 33.36 -12.09
C THR A 596 -19.48 32.74 -13.37
N PHE A 597 -20.45 31.82 -13.24
CA PHE A 597 -21.16 31.21 -14.35
C PHE A 597 -21.88 32.28 -15.20
N LYS A 598 -21.71 32.18 -16.50
CA LYS A 598 -22.43 32.97 -17.51
C LYS A 598 -22.96 31.99 -18.54
N TYR A 599 -24.27 31.78 -18.56
CA TYR A 599 -24.88 30.88 -19.52
C TYR A 599 -24.70 31.40 -20.95
N ASN A 600 -24.22 30.54 -21.82
CA ASN A 600 -24.14 30.78 -23.24
C ASN A 600 -24.93 29.69 -23.98
N SER A 601 -25.98 30.08 -24.69
CA SER A 601 -26.82 29.14 -25.44
C SER A 601 -26.04 28.32 -26.47
N ASP A 602 -24.95 28.89 -26.99
CA ASP A 602 -24.08 28.24 -27.98
C ASP A 602 -23.05 27.29 -27.34
N SER A 603 -22.94 27.23 -26.01
CA SER A 603 -21.98 26.35 -25.35
C SER A 603 -22.40 24.89 -25.48
N ASP A 604 -21.48 24.03 -25.89
CA ASP A 604 -21.65 22.58 -26.07
C ASP A 604 -21.32 21.79 -24.81
N ILE A 605 -20.53 22.40 -23.92
CA ILE A 605 -20.03 21.78 -22.70
C ILE A 605 -20.31 22.67 -21.49
N LEU A 606 -20.71 22.05 -20.37
CA LEU A 606 -20.61 22.63 -19.03
C LEU A 606 -19.52 21.93 -18.23
N LEU A 607 -18.47 22.65 -17.84
CA LEU A 607 -17.44 22.14 -16.94
C LEU A 607 -17.80 22.50 -15.49
N VAL A 608 -18.04 21.49 -14.66
CA VAL A 608 -18.19 21.60 -13.21
C VAL A 608 -16.80 21.52 -12.57
N ALA A 609 -16.19 22.68 -12.40
CA ALA A 609 -14.85 22.86 -11.83
C ALA A 609 -14.92 22.97 -10.30
N ASN A 610 -13.77 22.81 -9.64
CA ASN A 610 -13.63 23.02 -8.20
C ASN A 610 -12.28 23.67 -7.86
N HIS A 611 -12.11 24.09 -6.60
CA HIS A 611 -10.95 24.88 -6.16
C HIS A 611 -9.61 24.17 -6.35
N SER A 612 -9.58 22.84 -6.37
CA SER A 612 -8.33 22.11 -6.56
C SER A 612 -7.89 22.07 -8.02
N LEU A 613 -8.72 22.47 -8.99
CA LEU A 613 -8.33 22.48 -10.42
C LEU A 613 -7.32 23.61 -10.69
N ASP A 614 -6.07 23.29 -11.04
CA ASP A 614 -5.07 24.30 -11.41
C ASP A 614 -5.47 25.15 -12.65
N ASP A 615 -5.02 26.42 -12.71
CA ASP A 615 -5.33 27.33 -13.83
C ASP A 615 -4.78 26.82 -15.18
N GLN A 616 -3.57 26.26 -15.19
CA GLN A 616 -2.99 25.70 -16.41
C GLN A 616 -3.77 24.47 -16.89
N VAL A 617 -4.31 23.67 -15.97
CA VAL A 617 -5.16 22.52 -16.29
C VAL A 617 -6.49 23.00 -16.87
N LEU A 618 -7.09 24.03 -16.29
CA LEU A 618 -8.31 24.63 -16.83
C LEU A 618 -8.09 25.20 -18.23
N GLU A 619 -6.98 25.90 -18.47
CA GLU A 619 -6.63 26.40 -19.79
C GLU A 619 -6.38 25.25 -20.79
N ALA A 620 -5.77 24.14 -20.35
CA ALA A 620 -5.64 22.94 -21.18
C ALA A 620 -7.00 22.30 -21.53
N LEU A 621 -7.97 22.31 -20.62
CA LEU A 621 -9.34 21.84 -20.86
C LEU A 621 -10.09 22.77 -21.83
N LYS A 622 -10.02 24.09 -21.62
CA LYS A 622 -10.58 25.09 -22.56
C LYS A 622 -9.97 24.94 -23.93
N TYR A 623 -8.66 24.72 -24.00
CA TYR A 623 -7.96 24.48 -25.25
C TYR A 623 -8.43 23.17 -25.92
N THR A 624 -8.60 22.10 -25.15
CA THR A 624 -9.13 20.80 -25.62
C THR A 624 -10.52 20.94 -26.26
N ALA A 625 -11.42 21.71 -25.64
CA ALA A 625 -12.72 22.02 -26.20
C ALA A 625 -12.61 22.91 -27.46
N LYS A 626 -11.80 23.97 -27.39
CA LYS A 626 -11.60 24.93 -28.49
C LYS A 626 -11.01 24.26 -29.74
N MET A 627 -10.07 23.32 -29.57
CA MET A 627 -9.51 22.55 -30.69
C MET A 627 -10.61 21.84 -31.48
N ARG A 628 -11.67 21.39 -30.82
CA ARG A 628 -12.83 20.71 -31.40
C ARG A 628 -13.93 21.66 -31.86
N HIS A 629 -13.67 22.96 -31.88
CA HIS A 629 -14.66 24.00 -32.12
C HIS A 629 -15.83 23.98 -31.13
N LEU A 630 -15.64 23.38 -29.96
CA LEU A 630 -16.64 23.37 -28.90
C LEU A 630 -16.51 24.61 -28.01
N LYS A 631 -17.66 25.15 -27.63
CA LYS A 631 -17.76 26.21 -26.62
C LYS A 631 -18.05 25.60 -25.25
N MET A 632 -17.42 26.13 -24.21
CA MET A 632 -17.49 25.58 -22.86
C MET A 632 -17.86 26.67 -21.85
N ASP A 633 -18.92 26.42 -21.11
CA ASP A 633 -19.27 27.17 -19.90
C ASP A 633 -18.65 26.53 -18.67
N ILE A 634 -18.46 27.30 -17.61
CA ILE A 634 -17.80 26.83 -16.38
C ILE A 634 -18.67 27.14 -15.18
N TRP A 635 -18.93 26.13 -14.36
CA TRP A 635 -19.57 26.20 -13.06
C TRP A 635 -18.53 25.89 -11.98
N ASP A 636 -18.17 26.89 -11.17
CA ASP A 636 -17.28 26.69 -10.04
C ASP A 636 -18.07 26.17 -8.83
N PHE A 637 -17.94 24.87 -8.56
CA PHE A 637 -18.61 24.21 -7.45
C PHE A 637 -18.24 24.81 -6.09
N ASN A 638 -16.98 25.21 -5.88
CA ASN A 638 -16.54 25.77 -4.60
C ASN A 638 -17.10 27.17 -4.34
N TYR A 639 -17.39 27.89 -5.40
CA TYR A 639 -18.09 29.16 -5.31
C TYR A 639 -19.58 28.94 -5.01
N TYR A 640 -20.30 28.22 -5.87
CA TYR A 640 -21.76 28.09 -5.74
C TYR A 640 -22.19 27.19 -4.57
N GLY A 641 -21.36 26.21 -4.19
CA GLY A 641 -21.59 25.32 -3.06
C GLY A 641 -22.59 24.19 -3.29
N PHE A 642 -23.15 24.12 -4.50
CA PHE A 642 -24.04 23.08 -4.94
C PHE A 642 -23.91 22.88 -6.45
N PHE A 643 -24.42 21.75 -6.93
CA PHE A 643 -24.66 21.53 -8.35
C PHE A 643 -25.97 20.72 -8.48
N ASN A 644 -26.98 21.34 -9.07
CA ASN A 644 -28.33 20.77 -9.21
C ASN A 644 -28.80 21.02 -10.64
N LEU A 645 -29.20 19.97 -11.38
CA LEU A 645 -29.56 20.10 -12.79
C LEU A 645 -30.92 20.78 -13.03
N ASN A 646 -31.76 20.87 -12.00
CA ASN A 646 -32.99 21.65 -12.00
C ASN A 646 -32.76 23.13 -11.63
N PHE A 647 -31.53 23.56 -11.38
CA PHE A 647 -31.22 24.96 -11.11
C PHE A 647 -31.61 25.84 -12.30
N LYS A 648 -32.32 26.93 -12.02
CA LYS A 648 -32.72 27.93 -13.03
C LYS A 648 -31.50 28.76 -13.44
N ILE A 649 -31.10 28.62 -14.71
CA ILE A 649 -29.97 29.36 -15.28
C ILE A 649 -30.39 30.73 -15.81
N ASP A 650 -31.65 30.88 -16.23
CA ASP A 650 -32.30 32.15 -16.57
C ASP A 650 -33.82 32.09 -16.25
N GLU A 651 -34.60 33.08 -16.68
CA GLU A 651 -36.05 33.13 -16.43
C GLU A 651 -36.84 31.94 -17.03
N TRP A 652 -36.29 31.29 -18.07
CA TRP A 652 -36.97 30.32 -18.91
C TRP A 652 -36.33 28.93 -18.88
N ASN A 653 -35.07 28.83 -18.46
CA ASN A 653 -34.27 27.63 -18.57
C ASN A 653 -33.73 27.13 -17.23
N THR A 654 -33.63 25.80 -17.13
CA THR A 654 -32.82 25.09 -16.13
C THR A 654 -31.57 24.50 -16.78
N PHE A 655 -30.63 23.94 -16.01
CA PHE A 655 -29.52 23.19 -16.63
C PHE A 655 -30.03 22.05 -17.51
N PHE A 656 -31.13 21.38 -17.13
CA PHE A 656 -31.78 20.38 -17.97
C PHE A 656 -32.17 20.91 -19.36
N SER A 657 -32.86 22.06 -19.43
CA SER A 657 -33.30 22.60 -20.73
C SER A 657 -32.17 23.28 -21.50
N GLY A 658 -31.29 24.02 -20.82
CA GLY A 658 -30.20 24.77 -21.44
C GLY A 658 -29.07 23.91 -21.99
N TYR A 659 -28.88 22.71 -21.44
CA TYR A 659 -27.88 21.75 -21.89
C TYR A 659 -28.46 20.49 -22.53
N ARG A 660 -29.72 20.53 -23.00
CA ARG A 660 -30.33 19.42 -23.73
C ARG A 660 -29.45 18.99 -24.92
N ASN A 661 -29.18 17.69 -25.02
CA ASN A 661 -28.30 17.04 -26.01
C ASN A 661 -26.83 17.51 -25.97
N LYS A 662 -26.38 18.04 -24.82
CA LYS A 662 -25.00 18.54 -24.61
C LYS A 662 -24.25 17.72 -23.56
N THR A 663 -22.99 18.05 -23.32
CA THR A 663 -22.12 17.33 -22.36
C THR A 663 -21.87 18.16 -21.10
N ILE A 664 -21.94 17.52 -19.94
CA ILE A 664 -21.51 18.06 -18.64
C ILE A 664 -20.28 17.29 -18.18
N ILE A 665 -19.17 18.00 -17.94
CA ILE A 665 -17.92 17.43 -17.44
C ILE A 665 -17.82 17.73 -15.94
N VAL A 666 -17.60 16.70 -15.12
CA VAL A 666 -17.52 16.81 -13.66
C VAL A 666 -16.12 16.43 -13.19
N MET A 667 -15.44 17.39 -12.57
CA MET A 667 -14.13 17.14 -11.96
C MET A 667 -14.31 16.40 -10.63
N GLY A 668 -13.94 15.12 -10.61
CA GLY A 668 -14.21 14.20 -9.51
C GLY A 668 -13.11 14.09 -8.45
N ASN A 669 -12.20 15.06 -8.40
CA ASN A 669 -11.19 15.18 -7.36
C ASN A 669 -11.82 15.59 -6.01
N PRO A 670 -11.18 15.21 -4.88
CA PRO A 670 -11.69 15.54 -3.56
C PRO A 670 -11.62 17.05 -3.30
N VAL A 671 -12.70 17.56 -2.74
CA VAL A 671 -12.90 18.94 -2.30
C VAL A 671 -13.17 18.99 -0.81
N SER A 672 -12.51 19.89 -0.09
CA SER A 672 -12.82 20.15 1.30
C SER A 672 -14.15 20.90 1.41
N THR A 673 -15.11 20.35 2.16
CA THR A 673 -16.38 21.00 2.50
C THR A 673 -16.50 21.09 4.04
N PRO A 674 -17.46 21.85 4.59
CA PRO A 674 -17.65 21.97 6.05
C PRO A 674 -17.86 20.64 6.78
N ILE A 675 -18.37 19.63 6.08
CA ILE A 675 -18.60 18.30 6.64
C ILE A 675 -17.47 17.29 6.31
N GLY A 676 -16.35 17.79 5.79
CA GLY A 676 -15.16 17.00 5.43
C GLY A 676 -14.87 16.97 3.94
N LYS A 677 -13.88 16.17 3.54
CA LYS A 677 -13.54 15.96 2.13
C LYS A 677 -14.66 15.17 1.44
N GLN A 678 -15.24 15.75 0.40
CA GLN A 678 -16.26 15.15 -0.47
C GLN A 678 -15.76 15.19 -1.91
N ARG A 679 -16.42 14.51 -2.84
CA ARG A 679 -16.13 14.64 -4.28
C ARG A 679 -17.31 15.29 -4.97
N THR A 680 -17.06 16.03 -6.05
CA THR A 680 -18.12 16.73 -6.78
C THR A 680 -19.23 15.78 -7.25
N GLN A 681 -18.86 14.59 -7.72
CA GLN A 681 -19.80 13.56 -8.17
C GLN A 681 -20.57 12.87 -7.04
N ASP A 682 -20.13 12.99 -5.78
CA ASP A 682 -20.86 12.47 -4.61
C ASP A 682 -22.10 13.32 -4.28
N LEU A 683 -22.15 14.53 -4.82
CA LEU A 683 -23.20 15.51 -4.56
C LEU A 683 -24.26 15.52 -5.68
N LEU A 684 -24.03 14.77 -6.76
CA LEU A 684 -25.02 14.55 -7.81
C LEU A 684 -26.12 13.61 -7.35
N SER A 685 -27.38 14.01 -7.57
CA SER A 685 -28.53 13.14 -7.36
C SER A 685 -28.60 12.07 -8.47
N PRO A 686 -28.65 10.76 -8.13
CA PRO A 686 -28.79 9.71 -9.14
C PRO A 686 -30.03 9.89 -10.02
N ASN A 687 -31.14 10.34 -9.43
CA ASN A 687 -32.37 10.59 -10.19
C ASN A 687 -32.20 11.77 -11.17
N GLU A 688 -31.49 12.83 -10.79
CA GLU A 688 -31.19 13.95 -11.71
C GLU A 688 -30.28 13.50 -12.85
N VAL A 689 -29.27 12.66 -12.57
CA VAL A 689 -28.38 12.09 -13.59
C VAL A 689 -29.15 11.22 -14.58
N ILE A 690 -30.03 10.35 -14.08
CA ILE A 690 -30.87 9.48 -14.92
C ILE A 690 -31.82 10.32 -15.78
N ASP A 691 -32.45 11.35 -15.22
CA ASP A 691 -33.32 12.25 -15.97
C ASP A 691 -32.55 13.07 -17.02
N ALA A 692 -31.35 13.55 -16.67
CA ALA A 692 -30.48 14.28 -17.58
C ALA A 692 -30.16 13.44 -18.82
N ALA A 693 -29.73 12.20 -18.59
CA ALA A 693 -29.42 11.24 -19.64
C ALA A 693 -30.65 10.89 -20.50
N ARG A 694 -31.78 10.58 -19.86
CA ARG A 694 -32.94 9.99 -20.56
C ARG A 694 -33.87 11.01 -21.19
N ARG A 695 -34.21 12.09 -20.47
CA ARG A 695 -35.20 13.08 -20.90
C ARG A 695 -34.57 14.18 -21.74
N PHE A 696 -33.34 14.53 -21.40
CA PHE A 696 -32.65 15.68 -21.97
C PHE A 696 -31.46 15.31 -22.84
N GLY A 697 -31.13 14.02 -22.98
CA GLY A 697 -30.00 13.57 -23.82
C GLY A 697 -28.65 14.09 -23.34
N ILE A 698 -28.54 14.51 -22.07
CA ILE A 698 -27.33 15.08 -21.50
C ILE A 698 -26.33 13.97 -21.22
N ARG A 699 -25.10 14.13 -21.70
CA ARG A 699 -24.00 13.24 -21.35
C ARG A 699 -23.23 13.76 -20.15
N ILE A 700 -22.95 12.88 -19.19
CA ILE A 700 -22.17 13.22 -18.00
C ILE A 700 -20.82 12.53 -18.09
N PHE A 701 -19.77 13.31 -18.19
CA PHE A 701 -18.39 12.85 -18.23
C PHE A 701 -17.68 13.15 -16.91
N ILE A 702 -17.29 12.14 -16.17
CA ILE A 702 -16.68 12.25 -14.83
C ILE A 702 -15.19 11.94 -14.94
N ILE A 703 -14.37 12.82 -14.39
CA ILE A 703 -12.92 12.64 -14.30
C ILE A 703 -12.62 12.29 -12.83
N ASP A 704 -12.62 11.00 -12.49
CA ASP A 704 -12.50 10.50 -11.12
C ASP A 704 -11.03 10.30 -10.73
N THR A 705 -10.64 10.72 -9.53
CA THR A 705 -9.26 10.55 -9.03
C THR A 705 -9.00 9.28 -8.21
N GLN A 706 -10.02 8.43 -8.02
CA GLN A 706 -9.85 7.12 -7.37
C GLN A 706 -10.05 6.00 -8.37
N ASN A 707 -9.34 4.89 -8.12
CA ASN A 707 -9.52 3.60 -8.78
C ASN A 707 -10.89 2.93 -8.52
N SER A 708 -11.88 3.66 -8.01
CA SER A 708 -13.23 3.20 -7.65
C SER A 708 -14.32 3.77 -8.58
N SER A 709 -13.95 4.22 -9.78
CA SER A 709 -14.87 4.81 -10.77
C SER A 709 -16.11 3.96 -11.03
N GLU A 710 -16.00 2.63 -10.94
CA GLU A 710 -17.11 1.69 -11.13
C GLU A 710 -18.21 1.82 -10.05
N GLU A 711 -17.83 1.91 -8.78
CA GLU A 711 -18.79 2.09 -7.68
C GLU A 711 -19.48 3.46 -7.78
N SER A 712 -18.71 4.49 -8.16
CA SER A 712 -19.21 5.85 -8.38
C SER A 712 -20.24 5.89 -9.52
N ILE A 713 -19.95 5.27 -10.68
CA ILE A 713 -20.91 5.18 -11.80
C ILE A 713 -22.14 4.39 -11.37
N ALA A 714 -21.94 3.19 -10.81
CA ALA A 714 -23.04 2.30 -10.42
C ALA A 714 -24.01 3.02 -9.48
N ARG A 715 -23.50 3.84 -8.56
CA ARG A 715 -24.31 4.68 -7.69
C ARG A 715 -25.11 5.73 -8.46
N LEU A 716 -24.49 6.47 -9.37
CA LEU A 716 -25.15 7.56 -10.11
C LEU A 716 -26.20 7.08 -11.09
N VAL A 717 -26.04 5.87 -11.62
CA VAL A 717 -27.03 5.27 -12.53
C VAL A 717 -28.06 4.42 -11.81
N THR A 718 -27.92 4.15 -10.51
CA THR A 718 -28.93 3.42 -9.74
C THR A 718 -29.99 4.39 -9.23
N PRO A 719 -31.26 4.28 -9.66
CA PRO A 719 -32.32 5.15 -9.17
C PRO A 719 -32.49 4.99 -7.67
N THR A 720 -32.72 6.12 -6.99
CA THR A 720 -33.01 6.13 -5.55
C THR A 720 -34.52 5.95 -5.33
N PRO A 721 -34.94 5.18 -4.31
CA PRO A 721 -36.37 5.03 -4.00
C PRO A 721 -37.02 6.38 -3.78
N ILE A 722 -38.07 6.68 -4.54
CA ILE A 722 -38.85 7.91 -4.40
C ILE A 722 -39.85 7.68 -3.25
N GLU A 723 -39.78 8.50 -2.21
CA GLU A 723 -40.69 8.42 -1.05
C GLU A 723 -42.09 8.99 -1.34
N ASN A 724 -42.25 9.81 -2.40
CA ASN A 724 -43.54 10.38 -2.80
C ASN A 724 -44.41 9.37 -3.58
N GLU A 725 -45.62 9.09 -3.07
CA GLU A 725 -46.62 8.23 -3.70
C GLU A 725 -47.24 8.85 -4.98
N ASP A 726 -47.16 10.18 -5.14
CA ASP A 726 -47.83 10.94 -6.20
C ASP A 726 -47.31 10.69 -7.64
N ILE A 727 -46.21 9.95 -7.81
CA ILE A 727 -45.61 9.63 -9.13
C ILE A 727 -45.58 8.11 -9.37
N THR A 728 -46.45 7.36 -8.67
CA THR A 728 -46.58 5.90 -8.86
C THR A 728 -47.65 5.54 -9.87
N VAL A 729 -47.30 4.69 -10.84
CA VAL A 729 -48.24 4.19 -11.85
C VAL A 729 -48.60 2.73 -11.50
N PRO A 730 -49.83 2.44 -11.04
CA PRO A 730 -50.19 1.10 -10.60
C PRO A 730 -50.54 0.18 -11.79
N TYR A 731 -50.04 -1.05 -11.74
CA TYR A 731 -50.32 -2.10 -12.70
C TYR A 731 -50.96 -3.30 -12.00
N SER A 732 -52.06 -3.81 -12.58
CA SER A 732 -52.80 -4.92 -11.98
C SER A 732 -52.10 -6.29 -12.07
N SER A 733 -51.07 -6.43 -12.92
CA SER A 733 -50.26 -7.65 -13.00
C SER A 733 -48.91 -7.42 -13.70
N THR A 734 -47.96 -8.35 -13.53
CA THR A 734 -46.69 -8.36 -14.28
C THR A 734 -46.91 -8.43 -15.79
N LYS A 735 -47.94 -9.14 -16.23
CA LYS A 735 -48.30 -9.24 -17.64
C LYS A 735 -48.76 -7.88 -18.17
N ASN A 736 -49.59 -7.16 -17.43
CA ASN A 736 -50.09 -5.85 -17.84
C ASN A 736 -48.95 -4.85 -17.98
N TYR A 737 -47.99 -4.84 -17.04
CA TYR A 737 -46.80 -4.01 -17.16
C TYR A 737 -45.98 -4.33 -18.41
N VAL A 738 -45.72 -5.62 -18.69
CA VAL A 738 -44.96 -6.03 -19.88
C VAL A 738 -45.71 -5.72 -21.18
N ASP A 739 -47.04 -5.88 -21.20
CA ASP A 739 -47.88 -5.56 -22.36
C ASP A 739 -47.91 -4.05 -22.63
N GLU A 740 -47.94 -3.19 -21.60
CA GLU A 740 -47.81 -1.74 -21.76
C GLU A 740 -46.38 -1.34 -22.15
N LEU A 741 -45.35 -1.84 -21.45
CA LEU A 741 -43.94 -1.64 -21.83
C LEU A 741 -43.69 -1.97 -23.32
N ARG A 742 -44.33 -3.02 -23.83
CA ARG A 742 -44.25 -3.40 -25.25
C ARG A 742 -44.90 -2.37 -26.18
N LYS A 743 -46.01 -1.77 -25.78
CA LYS A 743 -46.68 -0.69 -26.54
C LYS A 743 -45.88 0.61 -26.46
N ASP A 744 -45.34 0.93 -25.28
CA ASP A 744 -44.59 2.17 -25.07
C ASP A 744 -43.24 2.13 -25.78
N VAL A 745 -42.55 0.99 -25.81
CA VAL A 745 -41.39 0.79 -26.69
C VAL A 745 -41.74 1.04 -28.17
N ALA A 746 -43.01 0.87 -28.57
CA ALA A 746 -43.45 1.19 -29.93
C ALA A 746 -43.85 2.67 -30.12
N ILE A 747 -44.19 3.40 -29.05
CA ILE A 747 -44.68 4.80 -29.06
C ILE A 747 -43.57 5.81 -28.77
N PHE A 748 -42.61 5.49 -27.87
CA PHE A 748 -41.48 6.36 -27.50
C PHE A 748 -40.61 6.77 -28.70
N ASP A 749 -40.68 6.02 -29.80
CA ASP A 749 -39.81 6.19 -30.96
C ASP A 749 -40.39 7.09 -32.08
N GLU A 750 -41.61 7.63 -31.96
CA GLU A 750 -42.11 8.66 -32.89
C GLU A 750 -41.76 10.10 -32.47
N HIS A 751 -41.43 10.32 -31.20
CA HIS A 751 -41.07 11.63 -30.65
C HIS A 751 -39.69 11.57 -29.98
N ILE A 752 -38.65 11.33 -30.77
CA ILE A 752 -37.24 11.37 -30.32
C ILE A 752 -36.86 12.75 -29.74
N ASP A 753 -37.68 13.79 -29.97
CA ASP A 753 -37.51 15.14 -29.44
C ASP A 753 -38.64 15.63 -28.47
N GLY A 754 -39.57 14.77 -28.01
CA GLY A 754 -40.79 15.22 -27.30
C GLY A 754 -41.03 14.63 -25.90
N ASP A 755 -41.54 15.46 -24.99
CA ASP A 755 -41.99 15.16 -23.61
C ASP A 755 -42.90 13.91 -23.53
N VAL A 756 -42.34 12.74 -23.23
CA VAL A 756 -43.13 11.59 -22.78
C VAL A 756 -42.97 11.45 -21.26
N ASP A 757 -43.70 12.29 -20.53
CA ASP A 757 -43.77 12.25 -19.06
C ASP A 757 -44.54 11.02 -18.53
N GLU A 758 -45.35 10.34 -19.36
CA GLU A 758 -46.32 9.33 -18.91
C GLU A 758 -45.73 7.96 -18.48
N PHE A 759 -44.52 7.57 -18.92
CA PHE A 759 -43.92 6.28 -18.55
C PHE A 759 -42.67 6.39 -17.65
N MET A 760 -42.50 7.56 -17.03
CA MET A 760 -41.28 7.94 -16.30
C MET A 760 -41.42 7.79 -14.78
N GLY A 761 -42.62 7.45 -14.29
CA GLY A 761 -42.90 7.23 -12.88
C GLY A 761 -42.46 5.86 -12.35
N VAL A 762 -42.55 5.70 -11.03
CA VAL A 762 -42.32 4.40 -10.39
C VAL A 762 -43.50 3.49 -10.71
N SER A 763 -43.30 2.49 -11.55
CA SER A 763 -44.37 1.52 -11.84
C SER A 763 -44.53 0.59 -10.65
N GLU A 764 -45.74 0.38 -10.14
CA GLU A 764 -46.00 -0.49 -9.00
C GLU A 764 -46.91 -1.66 -9.37
N ILE A 765 -46.48 -2.89 -9.04
CA ILE A 765 -47.22 -4.13 -9.30
C ILE A 765 -47.45 -4.86 -7.99
N GLN A 766 -48.72 -5.09 -7.64
CA GLN A 766 -49.05 -6.00 -6.55
C GLN A 766 -49.02 -7.45 -7.05
N VAL A 767 -48.09 -8.26 -6.56
CA VAL A 767 -47.91 -9.64 -6.99
C VAL A 767 -48.88 -10.55 -6.24
N GLN A 768 -49.72 -11.28 -6.98
CA GLN A 768 -50.66 -12.25 -6.44
C GLN A 768 -50.30 -13.68 -6.86
N GLN A 769 -50.39 -14.64 -5.94
CA GLN A 769 -50.12 -16.05 -6.20
C GLN A 769 -51.16 -16.96 -5.54
N THR A 770 -51.57 -18.02 -6.24
CA THR A 770 -52.47 -19.05 -5.72
C THR A 770 -51.67 -20.28 -5.27
N ARG A 771 -51.92 -20.79 -4.05
CA ARG A 771 -51.24 -21.97 -3.50
C ARG A 771 -52.21 -22.97 -2.87
N LEU A 772 -51.88 -24.26 -2.99
CA LEU A 772 -52.59 -25.36 -2.34
C LEU A 772 -52.31 -25.39 -0.83
N TRP A 773 -51.05 -25.18 -0.42
CA TRP A 773 -50.62 -25.15 0.99
C TRP A 773 -49.48 -24.13 1.20
N GLY A 774 -49.31 -23.65 2.43
CA GLY A 774 -48.23 -22.74 2.83
C GLY A 774 -48.49 -21.25 2.57
N VAL A 775 -47.77 -20.40 3.31
CA VAL A 775 -47.69 -18.94 3.08
C VAL A 775 -46.62 -18.70 2.01
N PRO A 776 -46.75 -17.68 1.13
CA PRO A 776 -45.64 -17.25 0.29
C PRO A 776 -44.39 -16.96 1.13
N LYS A 777 -43.21 -17.13 0.52
CA LYS A 777 -41.90 -16.84 1.09
C LYS A 777 -41.27 -15.66 0.34
N ASN A 778 -40.27 -15.02 0.94
CA ASN A 778 -39.54 -13.93 0.29
C ASN A 778 -38.90 -14.37 -1.05
N THR A 779 -38.51 -15.64 -1.17
CA THR A 779 -38.02 -16.21 -2.43
C THR A 779 -39.05 -16.19 -3.56
N ASP A 780 -40.34 -16.11 -3.25
CA ASP A 780 -41.41 -16.07 -4.25
C ASP A 780 -41.57 -14.68 -4.88
N ILE A 781 -41.44 -13.60 -4.09
CA ILE A 781 -41.42 -12.23 -4.62
C ILE A 781 -40.13 -11.97 -5.39
N THR A 782 -39.00 -12.52 -4.92
CA THR A 782 -37.71 -12.42 -5.62
C THR A 782 -37.78 -13.08 -7.00
N LYS A 783 -38.33 -14.30 -7.08
CA LYS A 783 -38.56 -14.97 -8.38
C LYS A 783 -39.51 -14.21 -9.29
N ALA A 784 -40.53 -13.54 -8.73
CA ALA A 784 -41.43 -12.70 -9.51
C ALA A 784 -40.71 -11.48 -10.08
N ALA A 785 -39.85 -10.83 -9.29
CA ALA A 785 -38.99 -9.74 -9.73
C ALA A 785 -37.99 -10.18 -10.81
N GLU A 786 -37.27 -11.29 -10.60
CA GLU A 786 -36.33 -11.86 -11.59
C GLU A 786 -37.04 -12.22 -12.90
N LYS A 787 -38.21 -12.85 -12.81
CA LYS A 787 -39.01 -13.19 -13.99
C LYS A 787 -39.47 -11.93 -14.73
N LEU A 788 -39.95 -10.93 -14.00
CA LEU A 788 -40.38 -9.65 -14.57
C LEU A 788 -39.21 -8.94 -15.26
N LEU A 789 -38.03 -8.90 -14.64
CA LEU A 789 -36.83 -8.31 -15.22
C LEU A 789 -36.47 -9.01 -16.54
N LEU A 790 -36.42 -10.34 -16.53
CA LEU A 790 -36.10 -11.14 -17.72
C LEU A 790 -37.13 -10.97 -18.85
N GLU A 791 -38.43 -10.93 -18.51
CA GLU A 791 -39.49 -10.70 -19.49
C GLU A 791 -39.42 -9.27 -20.05
N SER A 792 -39.19 -8.27 -19.20
CA SER A 792 -39.07 -6.87 -19.61
C SER A 792 -37.84 -6.64 -20.49
N GLN A 793 -36.68 -7.18 -20.10
CA GLN A 793 -35.44 -7.11 -20.89
C GLN A 793 -35.53 -7.89 -22.22
N ALA A 794 -36.39 -8.90 -22.31
CA ALA A 794 -36.61 -9.59 -23.59
C ALA A 794 -37.36 -8.71 -24.61
N HIS A 795 -38.09 -7.69 -24.15
CA HIS A 795 -38.83 -6.75 -24.99
C HIS A 795 -38.11 -5.40 -25.15
N ALA A 796 -37.40 -4.95 -24.12
CA ALA A 796 -36.64 -3.71 -24.06
C ALA A 796 -35.20 -3.96 -23.55
N PRO A 797 -34.35 -4.68 -24.31
CA PRO A 797 -32.98 -5.02 -23.88
C PRO A 797 -32.07 -3.81 -23.65
N GLU A 798 -32.33 -2.70 -24.35
CA GLU A 798 -31.64 -1.42 -24.17
C GLU A 798 -31.97 -0.74 -22.83
N THR A 799 -33.09 -1.12 -22.22
CA THR A 799 -33.60 -0.48 -21.03
C THR A 799 -33.05 -1.13 -19.78
N ASN A 800 -32.33 -0.36 -18.97
CA ASN A 800 -31.89 -0.83 -17.66
C ASN A 800 -33.01 -0.65 -16.63
N LEU A 801 -33.54 -1.75 -16.07
CA LEU A 801 -34.64 -1.74 -15.10
C LEU A 801 -34.15 -2.14 -13.72
N PHE A 802 -34.56 -1.36 -12.72
CA PHE A 802 -34.36 -1.63 -11.30
C PHE A 802 -35.71 -2.00 -10.68
N ILE A 803 -35.80 -3.21 -10.14
CA ILE A 803 -37.01 -3.71 -9.49
C ILE A 803 -36.75 -3.81 -7.99
N ASN A 804 -37.25 -2.82 -7.26
CA ASN A 804 -37.34 -2.87 -5.81
C ASN A 804 -38.58 -3.69 -5.42
N TYR A 805 -38.53 -4.47 -4.34
CA TYR A 805 -39.69 -5.24 -3.91
C TYR A 805 -39.90 -5.18 -2.40
N THR A 806 -41.16 -5.23 -1.98
CA THR A 806 -41.55 -5.34 -0.57
C THR A 806 -42.27 -6.66 -0.37
N PHE A 807 -41.78 -7.49 0.56
CA PHE A 807 -42.40 -8.77 0.89
C PHE A 807 -43.41 -8.57 2.03
N ASN A 808 -44.71 -8.68 1.74
CA ASN A 808 -45.77 -8.54 2.72
C ASN A 808 -46.94 -9.47 2.39
N PRO A 809 -46.84 -10.76 2.74
CA PRO A 809 -47.81 -11.74 2.29
C PRO A 809 -49.16 -11.59 3.02
N GLN A 810 -50.23 -11.32 2.28
CA GLN A 810 -51.59 -11.22 2.80
C GLN A 810 -52.54 -12.20 2.12
N LYS A 811 -53.35 -12.91 2.90
CA LYS A 811 -54.34 -13.84 2.35
C LYS A 811 -55.53 -13.05 1.81
N VAL A 812 -55.78 -13.16 0.51
CA VAL A 812 -56.87 -12.44 -0.17
C VAL A 812 -58.16 -13.25 -0.15
N SER A 813 -58.12 -14.55 -0.48
CA SER A 813 -59.32 -15.41 -0.51
C SER A 813 -59.01 -16.92 -0.60
N GLY A 814 -60.02 -17.79 -0.41
CA GLY A 814 -59.97 -19.23 -0.77
C GLY A 814 -59.92 -20.24 0.39
N THR A 815 -60.63 -21.37 0.19
CA THR A 815 -60.76 -22.51 1.13
C THR A 815 -59.78 -23.65 0.82
N VAL A 816 -59.71 -24.08 -0.45
CA VAL A 816 -58.81 -25.18 -0.92
C VAL A 816 -57.58 -24.63 -1.66
N PHE A 817 -57.76 -23.64 -2.52
CA PHE A 817 -56.69 -22.88 -3.15
C PHE A 817 -56.65 -21.48 -2.53
N LYS A 818 -55.66 -21.21 -1.70
CA LYS A 818 -55.52 -19.90 -1.03
C LYS A 818 -54.86 -18.93 -2.00
N LYS A 819 -55.53 -17.83 -2.32
CA LYS A 819 -54.97 -16.70 -3.08
C LYS A 819 -54.29 -15.76 -2.10
N TRP A 820 -53.04 -15.44 -2.37
CA TRP A 820 -52.21 -14.56 -1.57
C TRP A 820 -51.78 -13.35 -2.40
N THR A 821 -51.79 -12.17 -1.81
CA THR A 821 -50.89 -11.08 -2.18
C THR A 821 -49.53 -11.45 -1.59
N VAL A 822 -48.49 -11.50 -2.41
CA VAL A 822 -47.12 -11.88 -1.99
C VAL A 822 -46.35 -10.64 -1.52
N GLY A 823 -46.56 -9.51 -2.20
CA GLY A 823 -45.82 -8.26 -2.00
C GLY A 823 -46.00 -7.31 -3.18
N ASN A 824 -45.30 -6.18 -3.17
CA ASN A 824 -45.30 -5.21 -4.26
C ASN A 824 -43.93 -5.17 -4.95
N LEU A 825 -43.93 -4.98 -6.27
CA LEU A 825 -42.75 -4.68 -7.08
C LEU A 825 -42.84 -3.21 -7.50
N LYS A 826 -41.79 -2.44 -7.26
CA LYS A 826 -41.59 -1.07 -7.74
C LYS A 826 -40.51 -1.09 -8.81
N ILE A 827 -40.89 -0.81 -10.05
CA ILE A 827 -40.00 -0.79 -11.20
C ILE A 827 -39.63 0.65 -11.52
N GLN A 828 -38.33 0.90 -11.61
CA GLN A 828 -37.73 2.16 -12.03
C GLN A 828 -36.79 1.91 -13.20
N ARG A 829 -36.73 2.84 -14.13
CA ARG A 829 -35.80 2.77 -15.26
C ARG A 829 -34.57 3.64 -14.98
N SER A 830 -33.41 3.10 -15.28
CA SER A 830 -32.09 3.74 -15.21
C SER A 830 -31.64 4.18 -16.61
N VAL A 831 -30.43 4.72 -16.73
CA VAL A 831 -29.79 5.03 -18.01
C VAL A 831 -29.76 3.80 -18.92
N ASP A 832 -30.00 4.03 -20.21
CA ASP A 832 -30.06 2.94 -21.19
C ASP A 832 -28.68 2.32 -21.40
N THR A 833 -28.62 0.99 -21.45
CA THR A 833 -27.37 0.22 -21.54
C THR A 833 -26.65 0.40 -22.87
N THR A 834 -27.40 0.76 -23.91
CA THR A 834 -26.89 1.02 -25.27
C THR A 834 -26.39 2.44 -25.47
N ARG A 835 -26.72 3.37 -24.56
CA ARG A 835 -26.32 4.78 -24.64
C ARG A 835 -25.27 5.05 -23.57
N THR A 836 -24.06 5.44 -24.00
CA THR A 836 -22.97 5.90 -23.13
C THR A 836 -23.28 7.28 -22.53
N SER A 837 -24.33 7.34 -21.70
CA SER A 837 -24.88 8.58 -21.15
C SER A 837 -24.09 9.08 -19.94
N VAL A 838 -23.43 8.17 -19.22
CA VAL A 838 -22.50 8.49 -18.13
C VAL A 838 -21.19 7.78 -18.42
N VAL A 839 -20.11 8.55 -18.56
CA VAL A 839 -18.76 8.06 -18.79
C VAL A 839 -17.92 8.51 -17.61
N SER A 840 -17.16 7.61 -16.99
CA SER A 840 -16.17 7.98 -15.97
C SER A 840 -14.81 7.45 -16.34
N VAL A 841 -13.79 8.26 -16.14
CA VAL A 841 -12.39 7.89 -16.37
C VAL A 841 -11.61 8.10 -15.08
N SER A 842 -10.97 7.01 -14.63
CA SER A 842 -10.17 6.97 -13.42
C SER A 842 -8.74 7.41 -13.72
N ILE A 843 -8.29 8.46 -13.04
CA ILE A 843 -6.97 9.07 -13.23
C ILE A 843 -6.30 9.20 -11.86
N ALA A 844 -4.97 9.07 -11.79
CA ALA A 844 -4.28 9.31 -10.53
C ALA A 844 -4.44 10.78 -10.09
N GLU A 845 -4.63 11.03 -8.79
CA GLU A 845 -4.89 12.38 -8.27
C GLU A 845 -3.80 13.40 -8.64
N ASN A 846 -2.54 12.98 -8.78
CA ASN A 846 -1.47 13.86 -9.24
C ASN A 846 -1.52 14.15 -10.75
N LYS A 847 -2.09 13.26 -11.57
CA LYS A 847 -2.22 13.44 -13.02
C LYS A 847 -3.34 14.38 -13.41
N ILE A 848 -4.42 14.47 -12.62
CA ILE A 848 -5.52 15.42 -12.92
C ILE A 848 -5.06 16.88 -12.81
N GLN A 849 -4.00 17.11 -12.02
CA GLN A 849 -3.37 18.40 -11.84
C GLN A 849 -2.26 18.69 -12.87
N ASP A 850 -2.08 17.78 -13.82
CA ASP A 850 -1.04 17.88 -14.84
C ASP A 850 -1.66 18.35 -16.18
N PRO A 851 -1.41 19.60 -16.61
CA PRO A 851 -1.86 20.08 -17.91
C PRO A 851 -1.38 19.20 -19.07
N GLN A 852 -0.23 18.55 -18.91
CA GLN A 852 0.35 17.63 -19.90
C GLN A 852 -0.53 16.39 -20.09
N PHE A 853 -1.10 15.89 -18.99
CA PHE A 853 -2.00 14.75 -19.04
C PHE A 853 -3.31 15.09 -19.76
N VAL A 854 -3.89 16.28 -19.52
CA VAL A 854 -5.08 16.75 -20.26
C VAL A 854 -4.83 16.79 -21.78
N LEU A 855 -3.61 17.09 -22.20
CA LEU A 855 -3.23 17.13 -23.62
C LEU A 855 -2.79 15.76 -24.19
N SER A 856 -2.75 14.70 -23.37
CA SER A 856 -2.34 13.36 -23.79
C SER A 856 -3.41 12.66 -24.64
N GLU A 857 -2.99 11.76 -25.52
CA GLU A 857 -3.90 10.92 -26.34
C GLU A 857 -4.93 10.16 -25.48
N GLU A 858 -4.48 9.69 -24.31
CA GLU A 858 -5.30 8.99 -23.32
C GLU A 858 -6.50 9.85 -22.88
N PHE A 859 -6.24 11.06 -22.40
CA PHE A 859 -7.29 11.97 -21.96
C PHE A 859 -8.18 12.41 -23.12
N GLN A 860 -7.61 12.59 -24.31
CA GLN A 860 -8.34 13.09 -25.47
C GLN A 860 -9.34 12.05 -25.98
N THR A 861 -8.95 10.78 -26.00
CA THR A 861 -9.85 9.65 -26.30
C THR A 861 -10.98 9.55 -25.26
N ALA A 862 -10.65 9.75 -23.99
CA ALA A 862 -11.61 9.79 -22.90
C ALA A 862 -12.60 10.97 -23.04
N PHE A 863 -12.10 12.16 -23.31
CA PHE A 863 -12.88 13.37 -23.55
C PHE A 863 -13.83 13.17 -24.72
N ASP A 864 -13.33 12.68 -25.85
CA ASP A 864 -14.13 12.36 -27.03
C ASP A 864 -15.22 11.32 -26.71
N SER A 865 -14.91 10.34 -25.86
CA SER A 865 -15.90 9.37 -25.38
C SER A 865 -17.04 9.97 -24.57
N GLY A 866 -16.78 11.03 -23.81
CA GLY A 866 -17.79 11.80 -23.08
C GLY A 866 -18.68 12.70 -23.94
N LEU A 867 -18.33 12.95 -25.21
CA LEU A 867 -19.12 13.82 -26.10
C LEU A 867 -20.38 13.14 -26.62
N HIS A 868 -21.37 13.93 -27.00
CA HIS A 868 -22.57 13.44 -27.68
C HIS A 868 -22.25 12.92 -29.09
N LEU A 869 -22.90 11.83 -29.53
CA LEU A 869 -22.60 11.17 -30.80
C LEU A 869 -22.72 12.12 -32.00
N ASP A 870 -23.77 12.93 -32.05
CA ASP A 870 -23.98 13.88 -33.15
C ASP A 870 -22.84 14.90 -33.24
N THR A 871 -22.32 15.35 -32.10
CA THR A 871 -21.14 16.22 -32.01
C THR A 871 -19.92 15.50 -32.57
N LYS A 872 -19.71 14.21 -32.24
CA LYS A 872 -18.59 13.42 -32.78
C LYS A 872 -18.67 13.26 -34.29
N LEU A 873 -19.87 13.00 -34.83
CA LEU A 873 -20.07 12.85 -36.26
C LEU A 873 -19.85 14.17 -37.02
N GLN A 874 -20.27 15.29 -36.44
CA GLN A 874 -19.99 16.62 -36.98
C GLN A 874 -18.49 16.95 -36.96
N MET A 875 -17.79 16.64 -35.87
CA MET A 875 -16.33 16.79 -35.79
C MET A 875 -15.62 15.93 -36.83
N LEU A 876 -16.02 14.67 -36.95
CA LEU A 876 -15.45 13.74 -37.92
C LEU A 876 -15.64 14.27 -39.34
N ASN A 877 -16.84 14.76 -39.66
CA ASN A 877 -17.12 15.37 -40.94
C ASN A 877 -16.26 16.62 -41.20
N SER A 878 -16.06 17.47 -40.19
CA SER A 878 -15.21 18.66 -40.28
C SER A 878 -13.74 18.29 -40.56
N VAL A 879 -13.25 17.22 -39.93
CA VAL A 879 -11.94 16.64 -40.21
C VAL A 879 -11.88 16.15 -41.66
N LEU A 880 -12.90 15.43 -42.16
CA LEU A 880 -12.96 14.92 -43.55
C LEU A 880 -13.01 16.01 -44.61
N LEU A 881 -13.55 17.18 -44.27
CA LEU A 881 -13.59 18.35 -45.13
C LEU A 881 -12.25 19.13 -45.10
N GLY A 882 -11.31 18.77 -44.22
CA GLY A 882 -10.02 19.43 -44.08
C GLY A 882 -10.10 20.77 -43.34
N GLU A 883 -11.23 21.07 -42.69
CA GLU A 883 -11.46 22.34 -41.97
C GLU A 883 -10.60 22.44 -40.70
N PHE A 884 -10.16 21.30 -40.16
CA PHE A 884 -9.35 21.21 -38.96
C PHE A 884 -7.87 21.61 -39.15
N ALA A 885 -7.34 21.49 -40.37
CA ALA A 885 -5.91 21.65 -40.66
C ALA A 885 -5.45 23.11 -40.82
N GLN A 886 -6.38 24.09 -40.91
CA GLN A 886 -6.03 25.44 -41.36
C GLN A 886 -5.97 26.52 -40.27
N ASN A 887 -6.50 26.31 -39.05
CA ASN A 887 -6.75 27.43 -38.12
C ASN A 887 -6.23 27.31 -36.67
N ASN A 888 -5.65 26.20 -36.23
CA ASN A 888 -5.25 26.04 -34.82
C ASN A 888 -3.74 26.18 -34.62
N LYS A 889 -3.25 27.41 -34.38
CA LYS A 889 -1.91 27.63 -33.82
C LYS A 889 -1.93 27.25 -32.33
N ILE A 890 -1.10 26.29 -31.93
CA ILE A 890 -0.90 25.92 -30.53
C ILE A 890 -0.35 27.16 -29.77
N PRO A 891 -0.94 27.55 -28.61
CA PRO A 891 -0.40 28.62 -27.77
C PRO A 891 1.08 28.38 -27.42
N GLU A 892 1.87 29.44 -27.26
CA GLU A 892 3.32 29.30 -27.07
C GLU A 892 3.72 28.41 -25.89
N GLN A 893 2.99 28.52 -24.79
CA GLN A 893 3.19 27.73 -23.57
C GLN A 893 2.95 26.22 -23.76
N PHE A 894 2.27 25.81 -24.84
CA PHE A 894 2.00 24.41 -25.17
C PHE A 894 2.75 23.93 -26.42
N LYS A 895 3.62 24.75 -27.04
CA LYS A 895 4.39 24.37 -28.25
C LYS A 895 5.35 23.21 -28.04
N SER A 896 5.72 22.89 -26.80
CA SER A 896 6.50 21.68 -26.48
C SER A 896 5.73 20.39 -26.78
N PHE A 897 4.40 20.47 -26.91
CA PHE A 897 3.59 19.39 -27.43
C PHE A 897 3.65 19.43 -28.95
N ARG A 898 4.00 18.28 -29.52
CA ARG A 898 3.40 17.91 -30.79
C ARG A 898 1.90 17.89 -30.51
N GLY A 899 1.17 18.93 -30.92
CA GLY A 899 -0.29 18.89 -30.88
C GLY A 899 -0.76 17.60 -31.52
N LEU A 900 -1.93 17.10 -31.14
CA LEU A 900 -2.53 15.97 -31.85
C LEU A 900 -2.50 16.32 -33.33
N GLU A 901 -1.64 15.64 -34.08
CA GLU A 901 -1.67 15.65 -35.53
C GLU A 901 -3.13 15.40 -35.91
N PRO A 902 -3.68 16.07 -36.94
CA PRO A 902 -5.09 15.89 -37.34
C PRO A 902 -5.50 14.41 -37.46
N MET A 903 -4.54 13.53 -37.76
CA MET A 903 -4.70 12.08 -37.76
C MET A 903 -4.87 11.44 -36.38
N ALA A 904 -4.11 11.85 -35.36
CA ALA A 904 -4.28 11.34 -33.99
C ALA A 904 -5.61 11.80 -33.38
N PHE A 905 -6.05 13.01 -33.72
CA PHE A 905 -7.39 13.49 -33.35
C PHE A 905 -8.51 12.69 -34.06
N ALA A 906 -8.37 12.47 -35.36
CA ALA A 906 -9.29 11.61 -36.11
C ALA A 906 -9.35 10.20 -35.51
N ASP A 907 -8.20 9.65 -35.11
CA ASP A 907 -8.09 8.34 -34.50
C ASP A 907 -8.83 8.22 -33.17
N ALA A 908 -8.59 9.14 -32.23
CA ALA A 908 -9.29 9.19 -30.95
C ALA A 908 -10.81 9.31 -31.13
N LEU A 909 -11.25 10.17 -32.04
CA LEU A 909 -12.67 10.38 -32.35
C LEU A 909 -13.33 9.12 -32.92
N MET A 910 -12.59 8.39 -33.75
CA MET A 910 -13.07 7.19 -34.43
C MET A 910 -13.11 5.99 -33.50
N LYS A 911 -12.08 5.80 -32.67
CA LYS A 911 -12.10 4.87 -31.53
C LYS A 911 -13.31 5.12 -30.65
N SER A 912 -13.63 6.38 -30.38
CA SER A 912 -14.79 6.78 -29.59
C SER A 912 -16.14 6.41 -30.24
N ILE A 913 -16.33 6.67 -31.54
CA ILE A 913 -17.54 6.30 -32.28
C ILE A 913 -17.68 4.77 -32.36
N LEU A 914 -16.58 4.06 -32.65
CA LEU A 914 -16.55 2.60 -32.66
C LEU A 914 -16.92 2.01 -31.30
N HIS A 915 -16.42 2.60 -30.23
CA HIS A 915 -16.73 2.16 -28.88
C HIS A 915 -18.24 2.24 -28.59
N GLU A 916 -18.93 3.30 -29.05
CA GLU A 916 -20.40 3.40 -28.93
C GLU A 916 -21.13 2.36 -29.77
N ILE A 917 -20.68 2.13 -31.00
CA ILE A 917 -21.25 1.08 -31.86
C ILE A 917 -21.09 -0.29 -31.20
N VAL A 918 -19.90 -0.58 -30.67
CA VAL A 918 -19.62 -1.82 -29.95
C VAL A 918 -20.51 -1.93 -28.72
N HIS A 919 -20.61 -0.88 -27.89
CA HIS A 919 -21.49 -0.88 -26.71
C HIS A 919 -22.96 -1.10 -27.05
N GLU A 920 -23.48 -0.45 -28.08
CA GLU A 920 -24.84 -0.70 -28.59
C GLU A 920 -25.00 -2.17 -28.98
N GLN A 921 -24.06 -2.72 -29.74
CA GLN A 921 -24.08 -4.12 -30.14
C GLN A 921 -24.03 -5.08 -28.94
N LEU A 922 -23.23 -4.76 -27.94
CA LEU A 922 -23.08 -5.54 -26.71
C LEU A 922 -24.33 -5.50 -25.84
N GLY A 923 -25.03 -4.36 -25.77
CA GLY A 923 -26.29 -4.23 -25.04
C GLY A 923 -27.42 -5.03 -25.68
N ILE A 924 -27.38 -5.21 -27.00
CA ILE A 924 -28.50 -5.81 -27.76
C ILE A 924 -28.33 -7.32 -27.96
N ARG A 925 -27.12 -7.80 -28.26
CA ARG A 925 -26.83 -9.20 -28.63
C ARG A 925 -27.15 -10.30 -27.59
N PRO A 926 -26.97 -10.07 -26.28
CA PRO A 926 -27.21 -11.10 -25.26
C PRO A 926 -28.66 -11.57 -25.18
N TYR A 927 -29.61 -10.76 -25.63
CA TYR A 927 -31.02 -11.04 -25.51
C TYR A 927 -31.46 -11.77 -26.78
N ASN A 928 -31.61 -13.10 -26.69
CA ASN A 928 -32.21 -13.90 -27.77
C ASN A 928 -33.63 -13.36 -28.01
N PHE A 929 -33.79 -12.44 -28.96
CA PHE A 929 -35.07 -11.83 -29.30
C PHE A 929 -36.10 -12.94 -29.56
N LYS A 930 -36.99 -13.15 -28.59
CA LYS A 930 -38.07 -14.15 -28.68
C LYS A 930 -39.26 -13.63 -29.48
N SER A 931 -39.40 -12.31 -29.59
CA SER A 931 -40.43 -11.67 -30.41
C SER A 931 -39.91 -11.37 -31.81
N GLN A 932 -40.75 -11.56 -32.82
CA GLN A 932 -40.61 -10.95 -34.13
C GLN A 932 -40.60 -9.43 -33.94
N LEU A 933 -39.43 -8.83 -33.76
CA LEU A 933 -39.28 -7.39 -33.92
C LEU A 933 -39.40 -7.13 -35.42
N ASP A 934 -40.34 -6.26 -35.81
CA ASP A 934 -40.38 -5.80 -37.18
C ASP A 934 -39.13 -4.97 -37.51
N LYS A 935 -38.90 -4.82 -38.81
CA LYS A 935 -37.79 -4.07 -39.37
C LYS A 935 -37.68 -2.68 -38.73
N GLU A 936 -38.79 -1.98 -38.61
CA GLU A 936 -38.79 -0.60 -38.12
C GLU A 936 -38.35 -0.52 -36.64
N THR A 937 -38.81 -1.45 -35.81
CA THR A 937 -38.44 -1.53 -34.39
C THR A 937 -36.97 -1.92 -34.20
N LEU A 938 -36.43 -2.81 -35.04
CA LEU A 938 -35.01 -3.17 -34.99
C LEU A 938 -34.11 -2.00 -35.39
N TRP A 939 -34.51 -1.22 -36.40
CA TRP A 939 -33.79 -0.02 -36.84
C TRP A 939 -33.73 1.03 -35.73
N LYS A 940 -34.86 1.26 -35.05
CA LYS A 940 -34.97 2.22 -33.94
C LYS A 940 -34.14 1.80 -32.72
N LYS A 941 -34.00 0.50 -32.47
CA LYS A 941 -33.13 -0.05 -31.40
C LYS A 941 -31.63 0.01 -31.71
N LEU A 942 -31.24 0.21 -32.96
CA LEU A 942 -29.85 0.39 -33.41
C LEU A 942 -29.57 1.88 -33.69
N ASP A 943 -29.89 2.73 -32.71
CA ASP A 943 -29.84 4.20 -32.80
C ASP A 943 -28.45 4.73 -33.20
N VAL A 944 -27.39 4.27 -32.54
CA VAL A 944 -26.00 4.67 -32.83
C VAL A 944 -25.62 4.26 -34.26
N LEU A 945 -25.82 2.98 -34.61
CA LEU A 945 -25.53 2.50 -35.97
C LEU A 945 -26.35 3.20 -37.05
N THR A 946 -27.62 3.47 -36.79
CA THR A 946 -28.54 4.13 -37.72
C THR A 946 -28.14 5.59 -37.94
N ARG A 947 -27.80 6.33 -36.87
CA ARG A 947 -27.29 7.70 -36.97
C ARG A 947 -25.98 7.74 -37.75
N VAL A 948 -25.04 6.83 -37.45
CA VAL A 948 -23.78 6.71 -38.20
C VAL A 948 -24.04 6.39 -39.69
N ALA A 949 -24.97 5.48 -40.00
CA ALA A 949 -25.29 5.09 -41.38
C ALA A 949 -25.89 6.25 -42.19
N ASN A 950 -26.77 7.03 -41.55
CA ASN A 950 -27.57 8.08 -42.18
C ASN A 950 -26.92 9.45 -42.09
N PHE A 951 -25.82 9.60 -41.36
CA PHE A 951 -25.12 10.88 -41.24
C PHE A 951 -24.67 11.39 -42.62
N PRO A 952 -24.98 12.65 -42.98
CA PRO A 952 -24.70 13.21 -44.28
C PRO A 952 -23.22 13.64 -44.39
N TYR A 953 -22.31 12.67 -44.44
CA TYR A 953 -20.89 12.95 -44.65
C TYR A 953 -20.69 13.73 -45.96
N GLY A 954 -20.00 14.87 -45.87
CA GLY A 954 -19.61 15.69 -47.01
C GLY A 954 -18.66 14.94 -47.94
N GLN A 955 -18.48 15.45 -49.16
CA GLN A 955 -17.45 14.92 -50.06
C GLN A 955 -16.09 15.10 -49.39
N VAL A 956 -15.30 14.03 -49.27
CA VAL A 956 -13.98 14.08 -48.62
C VAL A 956 -13.05 14.98 -49.46
N HIS A 957 -12.63 16.12 -48.89
CA HIS A 957 -11.75 17.09 -49.57
C HIS A 957 -10.28 16.99 -49.11
N LEU A 958 -9.98 16.11 -48.14
CA LEU A 958 -8.62 15.91 -47.68
C LEU A 958 -7.72 15.44 -48.84
N ARG A 959 -6.65 16.19 -49.15
CA ARG A 959 -5.52 15.71 -49.96
C ARG A 959 -4.72 14.67 -49.17
N LEU A 960 -5.21 13.44 -49.14
CA LEU A 960 -4.57 12.32 -48.45
C LEU A 960 -3.73 11.49 -49.41
N ASP A 961 -2.61 12.08 -49.86
CA ASP A 961 -1.63 11.34 -50.64
C ASP A 961 -0.86 10.33 -49.76
N SER A 962 -0.99 10.42 -48.43
CA SER A 962 -0.40 9.51 -47.44
C SER A 962 -1.15 8.17 -47.34
N LYS A 963 -0.43 7.12 -46.95
CA LYS A 963 -0.98 5.76 -46.78
C LYS A 963 -2.08 5.72 -45.73
N GLU A 964 -1.91 6.51 -44.68
CA GLU A 964 -2.79 6.63 -43.52
C GLU A 964 -4.14 7.22 -43.93
N GLY A 965 -4.16 8.28 -44.74
CA GLY A 965 -5.42 8.89 -45.14
C GLY A 965 -6.24 8.04 -46.12
N ARG A 966 -5.61 7.17 -46.91
CA ARG A 966 -6.34 6.15 -47.70
C ARG A 966 -6.98 5.08 -46.81
N LEU A 967 -6.29 4.69 -45.73
CA LEU A 967 -6.85 3.79 -44.71
C LEU A 967 -8.08 4.42 -44.05
N TRP A 968 -8.05 5.72 -43.76
CA TRP A 968 -9.19 6.47 -43.20
C TRP A 968 -10.41 6.52 -44.11
N ILE A 969 -10.22 6.82 -45.40
CA ILE A 969 -11.32 6.85 -46.38
C ILE A 969 -11.93 5.45 -46.52
N ASN A 970 -11.09 4.42 -46.61
CA ASN A 970 -11.55 3.03 -46.67
C ASN A 970 -12.28 2.65 -45.39
N PHE A 971 -11.77 3.05 -44.23
CA PHE A 971 -12.42 2.78 -42.94
C PHE A 971 -13.80 3.42 -42.85
N ILE A 972 -13.95 4.69 -43.24
CA ILE A 972 -15.25 5.38 -43.17
C ILE A 972 -16.21 4.81 -44.22
N HIS A 973 -15.70 4.45 -45.38
CA HIS A 973 -16.47 3.70 -46.37
C HIS A 973 -16.91 2.35 -45.81
N ASP A 974 -16.02 1.63 -45.12
CA ASP A 974 -16.30 0.34 -44.49
C ASP A 974 -17.24 0.49 -43.30
N LEU A 975 -17.15 1.56 -42.52
CA LEU A 975 -18.05 1.87 -41.41
C LEU A 975 -19.44 2.18 -41.96
N LYS A 976 -19.55 3.03 -42.99
CA LYS A 976 -20.81 3.35 -43.65
C LYS A 976 -21.41 2.12 -44.34
N THR A 977 -20.57 1.31 -44.99
CA THR A 977 -20.97 0.07 -45.64
C THR A 977 -21.40 -0.96 -44.61
N PHE A 978 -20.67 -1.10 -43.51
CA PHE A 978 -20.99 -1.98 -42.39
C PHE A 978 -22.30 -1.56 -41.74
N SER A 979 -22.50 -0.27 -41.45
CA SER A 979 -23.74 0.20 -40.85
C SER A 979 -24.90 -0.07 -41.81
N LYS A 980 -24.77 0.28 -43.10
CA LYS A 980 -25.80 -0.03 -44.12
C LYS A 980 -26.02 -1.53 -44.34
N TYR A 981 -24.96 -2.33 -44.29
CA TYR A 981 -25.00 -3.77 -44.51
C TYR A 981 -25.62 -4.48 -43.31
N SER A 982 -25.17 -4.19 -42.09
CA SER A 982 -25.75 -4.70 -40.83
C SER A 982 -27.23 -4.35 -40.73
N VAL A 983 -27.56 -3.12 -41.13
CA VAL A 983 -28.94 -2.67 -41.29
C VAL A 983 -29.68 -3.52 -42.34
N SER A 984 -29.13 -3.72 -43.55
CA SER A 984 -29.74 -4.53 -44.62
C SER A 984 -29.82 -6.04 -44.33
N VAL A 985 -28.91 -6.59 -43.53
CA VAL A 985 -28.92 -7.99 -43.12
C VAL A 985 -29.98 -8.20 -42.05
N GLY A 986 -30.20 -7.23 -41.17
CA GLY A 986 -31.42 -7.17 -40.35
C GLY A 986 -32.69 -7.25 -41.20
N GLU A 987 -32.74 -6.53 -42.34
CA GLU A 987 -33.87 -6.59 -43.29
C GLU A 987 -34.02 -7.99 -43.93
N ASN A 988 -32.92 -8.63 -44.33
CA ASN A 988 -32.94 -9.94 -44.99
C ASN A 988 -33.24 -11.10 -44.03
N ILE A 989 -32.82 -11.03 -42.76
CA ILE A 989 -33.21 -12.03 -41.74
C ILE A 989 -34.72 -12.01 -41.51
N TYR A 990 -35.33 -10.83 -41.48
CA TYR A 990 -36.77 -10.67 -41.36
C TYR A 990 -37.51 -11.32 -42.55
N ALA A 991 -37.00 -11.12 -43.77
CA ALA A 991 -37.52 -11.77 -44.97
C ALA A 991 -37.34 -13.31 -44.96
N TYR A 992 -36.22 -13.82 -44.44
CA TYR A 992 -35.94 -15.26 -44.36
C TYR A 992 -36.72 -15.98 -43.24
N THR A 993 -36.99 -15.32 -42.11
CA THR A 993 -37.81 -15.89 -41.01
C THR A 993 -39.31 -15.93 -41.34
N LEU A 994 -39.80 -15.07 -42.24
CA LEU A 994 -41.12 -15.22 -42.86
C LEU A 994 -41.18 -16.37 -43.88
N GLY A 995 -40.04 -16.75 -44.50
CA GLY A 995 -39.96 -17.83 -45.49
C GLY A 995 -39.80 -19.25 -44.92
N LEU A 996 -39.35 -19.41 -43.67
CA LEU A 996 -39.07 -20.71 -43.04
C LEU A 996 -40.05 -21.04 -41.89
N VAL A 997 -41.34 -21.10 -42.22
CA VAL A 997 -42.35 -21.83 -41.43
C VAL A 997 -42.33 -23.35 -41.75
N PHE A 998 -41.50 -23.81 -42.68
CA PHE A 998 -41.33 -25.24 -42.97
C PHE A 998 -39.85 -25.66 -42.99
N GLY A 999 -39.41 -26.25 -41.87
CA GLY A 999 -38.38 -27.30 -41.76
C GLY A 999 -37.01 -27.07 -42.42
N THR A 1000 -36.01 -26.65 -41.63
CA THR A 1000 -34.77 -27.39 -41.33
C THR A 1000 -33.77 -26.45 -40.64
N GLY A 1001 -33.12 -26.93 -39.58
CA GLY A 1001 -32.25 -26.13 -38.73
C GLY A 1001 -30.94 -25.72 -39.41
N LYS A 1002 -30.83 -24.45 -39.80
CA LYS A 1002 -29.57 -23.71 -39.97
C LYS A 1002 -29.76 -22.23 -39.63
N ASN A 1003 -29.97 -21.92 -38.35
CA ASN A 1003 -29.89 -20.55 -37.83
C ASN A 1003 -28.46 -20.25 -37.37
N TYR A 1004 -27.49 -20.18 -38.30
CA TYR A 1004 -26.10 -19.79 -37.99
C TYR A 1004 -25.39 -19.38 -39.29
N GLN A 1005 -25.43 -18.09 -39.66
CA GLN A 1005 -24.49 -17.47 -40.62
C GLN A 1005 -24.38 -15.95 -40.42
N VAL A 1006 -25.42 -15.26 -39.93
CA VAL A 1006 -25.38 -13.79 -39.80
C VAL A 1006 -24.45 -13.30 -38.68
N SER A 1007 -24.41 -13.97 -37.53
CA SER A 1007 -23.50 -13.56 -36.46
C SER A 1007 -22.02 -13.68 -36.87
N GLU A 1008 -21.66 -14.66 -37.71
CA GLU A 1008 -20.29 -14.82 -38.22
C GLU A 1008 -19.90 -13.68 -39.17
N VAL A 1009 -20.77 -13.29 -40.12
CA VAL A 1009 -20.46 -12.19 -41.06
C VAL A 1009 -20.43 -10.83 -40.35
N THR A 1010 -21.36 -10.60 -39.41
CA THR A 1010 -21.36 -9.35 -38.61
C THR A 1010 -20.15 -9.29 -37.68
N ASN A 1011 -19.71 -10.44 -37.13
CA ASN A 1011 -18.49 -10.53 -36.34
C ASN A 1011 -17.24 -10.34 -37.20
N GLU A 1012 -17.19 -10.91 -38.40
CA GLU A 1012 -16.06 -10.73 -39.33
C GLU A 1012 -15.92 -9.26 -39.76
N LEU A 1013 -17.05 -8.56 -39.98
CA LEU A 1013 -17.03 -7.14 -40.31
C LEU A 1013 -16.67 -6.25 -39.11
N ILE A 1014 -17.19 -6.54 -37.92
CA ILE A 1014 -16.77 -5.85 -36.68
C ILE A 1014 -15.28 -6.11 -36.41
N GLU A 1015 -14.81 -7.35 -36.57
CA GLU A 1015 -13.40 -7.71 -36.45
C GLU A 1015 -12.55 -6.97 -37.48
N ARG A 1016 -13.02 -6.82 -38.72
CA ARG A 1016 -12.33 -6.01 -39.75
C ARG A 1016 -12.29 -4.52 -39.38
N LEU A 1017 -13.37 -3.96 -38.85
CA LEU A 1017 -13.39 -2.57 -38.37
C LEU A 1017 -12.44 -2.38 -37.18
N ILE A 1018 -12.43 -3.31 -36.23
CA ILE A 1018 -11.50 -3.30 -35.09
C ILE A 1018 -10.05 -3.43 -35.56
N HIS A 1019 -9.76 -4.34 -36.51
CA HIS A 1019 -8.43 -4.54 -37.10
C HIS A 1019 -7.86 -3.31 -37.80
N ASN A 1020 -8.73 -2.42 -38.29
CA ASN A 1020 -8.30 -1.21 -38.97
C ASN A 1020 -8.01 -0.03 -38.02
N VAL A 1021 -8.38 -0.12 -36.74
CA VAL A 1021 -8.31 1.01 -35.77
C VAL A 1021 -7.52 0.70 -34.50
N TYR A 1022 -7.44 -0.56 -34.09
CA TYR A 1022 -6.75 -0.97 -32.86
C TYR A 1022 -5.41 -1.64 -33.15
N GLU A 1023 -4.46 -1.59 -32.22
CA GLU A 1023 -3.20 -2.36 -32.35
C GLU A 1023 -3.42 -3.85 -32.08
N ASP A 1024 -2.55 -4.73 -32.59
CA ASP A 1024 -2.69 -6.20 -32.50
C ASP A 1024 -2.96 -6.71 -31.07
N SER A 1025 -2.37 -6.07 -30.06
CA SER A 1025 -2.58 -6.40 -28.64
C SER A 1025 -3.98 -6.06 -28.11
N GLU A 1026 -4.59 -5.00 -28.61
CA GLU A 1026 -5.94 -4.57 -28.25
C GLU A 1026 -6.98 -5.39 -29.01
N ILE A 1027 -6.67 -5.71 -30.27
CA ILE A 1027 -7.46 -6.60 -31.12
C ILE A 1027 -7.65 -7.97 -30.46
N ASP A 1028 -6.60 -8.53 -29.85
CA ASP A 1028 -6.69 -9.84 -29.17
C ASP A 1028 -7.59 -9.82 -27.93
N LEU A 1029 -7.64 -8.70 -27.20
CA LEU A 1029 -8.56 -8.50 -26.08
C LEU A 1029 -10.00 -8.45 -26.56
N VAL A 1030 -10.28 -7.65 -27.59
CA VAL A 1030 -11.63 -7.52 -28.16
C VAL A 1030 -12.07 -8.82 -28.85
N LYS A 1031 -11.16 -9.54 -29.51
CA LYS A 1031 -11.42 -10.88 -30.06
C LYS A 1031 -11.71 -11.92 -28.97
N ALA A 1032 -10.93 -11.94 -27.90
CA ALA A 1032 -11.18 -12.84 -26.76
C ALA A 1032 -12.57 -12.57 -26.18
N GLN A 1033 -12.91 -11.28 -26.03
CA GLN A 1033 -14.21 -10.78 -25.60
C GLN A 1033 -15.37 -11.20 -26.53
N LEU A 1034 -15.27 -10.96 -27.83
CA LEU A 1034 -16.27 -11.37 -28.84
C LEU A 1034 -16.42 -12.90 -28.91
N LYS A 1035 -15.32 -13.64 -28.73
CA LYS A 1035 -15.28 -15.12 -28.73
C LYS A 1035 -15.90 -15.71 -27.47
N ASP A 1036 -15.63 -15.12 -26.30
CA ASP A 1036 -16.25 -15.50 -25.04
C ASP A 1036 -17.77 -15.22 -25.04
N MET A 1037 -18.21 -14.15 -25.72
CA MET A 1037 -19.62 -13.89 -25.96
C MET A 1037 -20.28 -14.89 -26.91
N ALA A 1038 -19.64 -15.21 -28.04
CA ALA A 1038 -20.13 -16.24 -28.96
C ALA A 1038 -20.27 -17.60 -28.26
N LYS A 1039 -19.39 -17.86 -27.27
CA LYS A 1039 -19.44 -19.03 -26.39
C LYS A 1039 -20.55 -18.92 -25.33
N ALA A 1040 -20.79 -17.74 -24.75
CA ALA A 1040 -21.85 -17.47 -23.78
C ALA A 1040 -23.26 -17.65 -24.36
N THR A 1041 -23.48 -17.28 -25.63
CA THR A 1041 -24.71 -17.58 -26.39
C THR A 1041 -24.97 -19.09 -26.57
N ARG A 1042 -23.97 -19.96 -26.33
CA ARG A 1042 -24.04 -21.42 -26.48
C ARG A 1042 -24.06 -22.18 -25.14
N THR A 1043 -24.04 -21.51 -23.99
CA THR A 1043 -23.95 -22.14 -22.65
C THR A 1043 -25.14 -21.82 -21.74
N SER A 1044 -25.27 -22.54 -20.61
CA SER A 1044 -26.38 -22.40 -19.65
C SER A 1044 -26.45 -21.01 -19.00
N LYS A 1045 -27.65 -20.65 -18.55
CA LYS A 1045 -28.06 -19.34 -18.01
C LYS A 1045 -27.06 -18.74 -17.00
N ASP A 1046 -26.66 -19.49 -15.99
CA ASP A 1046 -25.76 -19.02 -14.91
C ASP A 1046 -24.33 -18.72 -15.39
N LYS A 1047 -23.89 -19.33 -16.49
CA LYS A 1047 -22.58 -19.07 -17.10
C LYS A 1047 -22.60 -17.83 -18.01
N ARG A 1048 -23.79 -17.49 -18.53
CA ARG A 1048 -24.04 -16.31 -19.37
C ARG A 1048 -23.96 -15.03 -18.53
N GLU A 1049 -24.54 -15.04 -17.33
CA GLU A 1049 -24.51 -13.90 -16.38
C GLU A 1049 -23.08 -13.59 -15.88
N ASN A 1050 -22.30 -14.60 -15.49
CA ASN A 1050 -20.90 -14.42 -15.06
C ASN A 1050 -19.95 -13.91 -16.18
N ILE A 1051 -20.23 -14.21 -17.45
CA ILE A 1051 -19.44 -13.74 -18.60
C ILE A 1051 -19.84 -12.31 -18.99
N LEU A 1052 -21.11 -11.93 -18.80
CA LEU A 1052 -21.60 -10.57 -19.02
C LEU A 1052 -21.11 -9.59 -17.94
N GLU A 1053 -21.06 -10.01 -16.67
CA GLU A 1053 -20.52 -9.20 -15.58
C GLU A 1053 -19.01 -8.94 -15.71
N SER A 1054 -18.21 -9.95 -16.12
CA SER A 1054 -16.77 -9.76 -16.33
C SER A 1054 -16.44 -8.89 -17.55
N PHE A 1055 -17.40 -8.72 -18.46
CA PHE A 1055 -17.25 -7.94 -19.69
C PHE A 1055 -17.52 -6.44 -19.46
N THR A 1056 -18.60 -6.09 -18.76
CA THR A 1056 -18.88 -4.70 -18.35
C THR A 1056 -17.80 -4.13 -17.42
N GLN A 1057 -17.09 -5.01 -16.69
CA GLN A 1057 -16.00 -4.68 -15.75
C GLN A 1057 -14.60 -4.59 -16.41
N GLY A 1058 -14.41 -5.09 -17.63
CA GLY A 1058 -13.07 -5.37 -18.16
C GLY A 1058 -12.52 -4.42 -19.24
N ALA A 1059 -13.38 -3.81 -20.07
CA ALA A 1059 -12.93 -3.19 -21.31
C ALA A 1059 -12.33 -1.77 -21.14
N LEU A 1060 -12.83 -0.98 -20.19
CA LEU A 1060 -12.32 0.38 -19.92
C LEU A 1060 -11.19 0.42 -18.88
N SER A 1061 -11.20 -0.49 -17.90
CA SER A 1061 -10.19 -0.52 -16.83
C SER A 1061 -8.82 -0.99 -17.32
N LYS A 1062 -8.75 -1.87 -18.33
CA LYS A 1062 -7.51 -2.53 -18.75
C LYS A 1062 -6.74 -1.81 -19.86
N VAL A 1063 -7.42 -1.00 -20.68
CA VAL A 1063 -6.78 -0.14 -21.69
C VAL A 1063 -6.16 1.11 -21.02
N LEU A 1064 -6.66 1.52 -19.85
CA LEU A 1064 -6.23 2.73 -19.14
C LEU A 1064 -5.46 2.47 -17.82
N SER A 1065 -5.25 1.21 -17.41
CA SER A 1065 -4.45 0.89 -16.20
C SER A 1065 -3.27 -0.05 -16.48
N THR A 1066 -2.08 0.52 -16.64
CA THR A 1066 -0.84 -0.19 -16.35
C THR A 1066 -0.44 0.05 -14.90
N ASN A 1067 -0.94 -0.78 -13.99
CA ASN A 1067 -0.26 -1.33 -12.79
C ASN A 1067 -1.24 -1.74 -11.69
N GLY A 1068 -1.02 -2.94 -11.15
CA GLY A 1068 -1.48 -3.31 -9.80
C GLY A 1068 -2.77 -4.13 -9.75
N SER A 1069 -2.62 -5.45 -9.79
CA SER A 1069 -3.68 -6.42 -9.48
C SER A 1069 -4.05 -6.36 -8.00
N ALA A 1070 -5.23 -5.84 -7.67
CA ALA A 1070 -5.94 -6.12 -6.43
C ALA A 1070 -7.14 -7.02 -6.75
N LYS A 1071 -7.20 -8.18 -6.09
CA LYS A 1071 -8.29 -9.15 -6.20
C LYS A 1071 -9.50 -8.58 -5.45
N VAL A 1072 -10.47 -8.02 -6.17
CA VAL A 1072 -11.76 -7.60 -5.61
C VAL A 1072 -12.73 -8.77 -5.80
N GLU A 1073 -13.34 -9.23 -4.69
CA GLU A 1073 -14.38 -10.25 -4.71
C GLU A 1073 -15.68 -9.70 -5.30
N PRO A 1074 -16.43 -10.48 -6.11
CA PRO A 1074 -17.64 -10.01 -6.75
C PRO A 1074 -18.82 -9.92 -5.77
N SER A 1075 -19.40 -8.72 -5.64
CA SER A 1075 -20.78 -8.49 -5.16
C SER A 1075 -21.73 -8.44 -6.37
N ALA A 1076 -22.96 -8.96 -6.38
CA ALA A 1076 -23.91 -9.14 -5.29
C ALA A 1076 -24.79 -10.39 -5.48
N ARG A 1077 -24.66 -11.37 -4.58
CA ARG A 1077 -25.74 -12.33 -4.29
C ARG A 1077 -26.80 -11.62 -3.45
N LEU A 1078 -28.08 -11.94 -3.70
CA LEU A 1078 -29.23 -11.60 -2.86
C LEU A 1078 -28.87 -11.75 -1.37
N ARG A 1079 -28.63 -10.63 -0.70
CA ARG A 1079 -28.34 -10.60 0.74
C ARG A 1079 -29.65 -10.57 1.52
N GLY A 1080 -29.65 -11.19 2.71
CA GLY A 1080 -30.82 -11.30 3.57
C GLY A 1080 -31.35 -9.94 4.05
N GLU A 1081 -32.57 -9.92 4.60
CA GLU A 1081 -33.31 -8.70 5.02
C GLU A 1081 -32.49 -7.72 5.88
N ASN A 1082 -31.58 -8.22 6.73
CA ASN A 1082 -30.72 -7.38 7.57
C ASN A 1082 -29.69 -6.57 6.77
N ASP A 1083 -29.18 -7.13 5.68
CA ASP A 1083 -28.18 -6.46 4.83
C ASP A 1083 -28.84 -5.48 3.87
N GLN A 1084 -30.08 -5.74 3.42
CA GLN A 1084 -30.85 -4.78 2.63
C GLN A 1084 -31.32 -3.59 3.46
N ALA A 1085 -31.73 -3.81 4.71
CA ALA A 1085 -32.06 -2.72 5.63
C ALA A 1085 -30.82 -1.86 5.96
N ALA A 1086 -29.66 -2.49 6.20
CA ALA A 1086 -28.41 -1.78 6.42
C ALA A 1086 -27.96 -0.98 5.18
N LEU A 1087 -28.08 -1.56 3.98
CA LEU A 1087 -27.76 -0.88 2.72
C LEU A 1087 -28.73 0.27 2.40
N MET A 1088 -30.02 0.10 2.69
CA MET A 1088 -31.04 1.15 2.53
C MET A 1088 -30.84 2.28 3.54
N GLU A 1089 -30.52 1.97 4.79
CA GLU A 1089 -30.21 2.93 5.83
C GLU A 1089 -28.92 3.69 5.51
N GLU A 1090 -27.88 3.01 5.03
CA GLU A 1090 -26.64 3.63 4.56
C GLU A 1090 -26.90 4.56 3.35
N LYS A 1091 -27.73 4.13 2.38
CA LYS A 1091 -28.13 4.95 1.23
C LYS A 1091 -28.94 6.17 1.68
N LYS A 1092 -29.86 6.02 2.62
CA LYS A 1092 -30.67 7.11 3.19
C LYS A 1092 -29.78 8.12 3.92
N GLN A 1093 -28.88 7.65 4.78
CA GLN A 1093 -27.90 8.49 5.48
C GLN A 1093 -27.00 9.26 4.50
N ARG A 1094 -26.62 8.67 3.37
CA ARG A 1094 -25.79 9.34 2.35
C ARG A 1094 -26.56 10.38 1.52
N LEU A 1095 -27.84 10.17 1.22
CA LEU A 1095 -28.70 11.17 0.55
C LEU A 1095 -28.99 12.37 1.45
N THR A 1096 -29.28 12.11 2.74
CA THR A 1096 -29.40 13.16 3.74
C THR A 1096 -28.12 13.98 3.81
N ARG A 1097 -26.94 13.33 3.75
CA ARG A 1097 -25.64 14.04 3.70
C ARG A 1097 -25.49 14.97 2.50
N ALA A 1098 -25.88 14.61 1.28
CA ALA A 1098 -25.73 15.51 0.12
C ALA A 1098 -26.62 16.76 0.25
N SER A 1099 -27.86 16.58 0.70
CA SER A 1099 -28.76 17.69 1.04
C SER A 1099 -28.21 18.54 2.20
N ASP A 1100 -27.67 17.90 3.23
CA ASP A 1100 -27.03 18.57 4.38
C ASP A 1100 -25.78 19.34 3.96
N VAL A 1101 -24.99 18.82 3.01
CA VAL A 1101 -23.83 19.53 2.43
C VAL A 1101 -24.29 20.78 1.72
N HIS A 1102 -25.26 20.68 0.81
CA HIS A 1102 -25.76 21.83 0.08
C HIS A 1102 -26.33 22.90 1.02
N ALA A 1103 -27.11 22.48 2.04
CA ALA A 1103 -27.63 23.38 3.06
C ALA A 1103 -26.51 23.99 3.91
N ALA A 1104 -25.49 23.21 4.28
CA ALA A 1104 -24.36 23.67 5.08
C ALA A 1104 -23.48 24.67 4.30
N VAL A 1105 -23.18 24.41 3.03
CA VAL A 1105 -22.36 25.30 2.20
C VAL A 1105 -23.15 26.57 1.84
N ALA A 1106 -24.44 26.47 1.53
CA ALA A 1106 -25.28 27.66 1.31
C ALA A 1106 -25.40 28.51 2.57
N LYS A 1107 -25.55 27.88 3.74
CA LYS A 1107 -25.53 28.57 5.04
C LYS A 1107 -24.18 29.22 5.30
N GLU A 1108 -23.08 28.50 5.09
CA GLU A 1108 -21.73 29.03 5.24
C GLU A 1108 -21.52 30.27 4.35
N ARG A 1109 -21.88 30.19 3.06
CA ARG A 1109 -21.81 31.34 2.15
C ARG A 1109 -22.63 32.52 2.66
N ASN A 1110 -23.85 32.30 3.14
CA ASN A 1110 -24.67 33.37 3.72
C ASN A 1110 -24.08 33.95 5.03
N ASP A 1111 -23.41 33.12 5.83
CA ASP A 1111 -22.82 33.52 7.11
C ASP A 1111 -21.51 34.33 6.91
N TYR A 1112 -20.77 34.09 5.82
CA TYR A 1112 -19.45 34.70 5.56
C TYR A 1112 -19.41 35.74 4.44
N LEU A 1113 -20.24 35.65 3.41
CA LEU A 1113 -20.22 36.58 2.26
C LEU A 1113 -20.79 37.94 2.66
N ILE A 1114 -20.09 39.01 2.28
CA ILE A 1114 -20.56 40.38 2.49
C ILE A 1114 -21.47 40.78 1.32
N PRO A 1115 -22.63 41.44 1.57
CA PRO A 1115 -23.53 41.87 0.50
C PRO A 1115 -22.84 42.75 -0.55
N ALA A 1116 -23.11 42.52 -1.83
CA ALA A 1116 -22.45 43.19 -2.95
C ALA A 1116 -22.51 44.73 -2.90
N GLU A 1117 -23.63 45.31 -2.45
CA GLU A 1117 -23.78 46.76 -2.28
C GLU A 1117 -22.79 47.34 -1.24
N GLU A 1118 -22.45 46.54 -0.23
CA GLU A 1118 -21.48 46.90 0.79
C GLU A 1118 -20.04 46.68 0.29
N CYS A 1119 -19.79 45.62 -0.49
CA CYS A 1119 -18.51 45.38 -1.16
C CYS A 1119 -18.07 46.55 -2.03
N LEU A 1120 -18.95 47.03 -2.91
CA LEU A 1120 -18.67 48.16 -3.79
C LEU A 1120 -18.32 49.45 -3.03
N LYS A 1121 -18.94 49.69 -1.86
CA LYS A 1121 -18.64 50.86 -1.02
C LYS A 1121 -17.28 50.75 -0.33
N LEU A 1122 -16.89 49.56 0.09
CA LEU A 1122 -15.66 49.32 0.84
C LEU A 1122 -14.44 49.19 -0.07
N LEU A 1123 -14.54 48.44 -1.16
CA LEU A 1123 -13.44 48.29 -2.13
C LEU A 1123 -13.07 49.63 -2.78
N LYS A 1124 -14.04 50.51 -3.06
CA LYS A 1124 -13.78 51.88 -3.57
C LYS A 1124 -13.05 52.79 -2.57
N LYS A 1125 -13.18 52.56 -1.27
CA LYS A 1125 -12.50 53.35 -0.21
C LYS A 1125 -11.05 52.93 0.02
N THR A 1126 -10.63 51.77 -0.49
CA THR A 1126 -9.27 51.24 -0.28
C THR A 1126 -8.33 51.49 -1.47
N ASN A 1127 -8.75 52.33 -2.43
CA ASN A 1127 -7.91 52.74 -3.55
C ASN A 1127 -6.77 53.62 -3.00
N PRO A 1128 -5.49 53.28 -3.25
CA PRO A 1128 -4.37 54.15 -2.89
C PRO A 1128 -4.42 55.50 -3.61
#